data_AF-A0A9L0JHA2-F1
#
_entry.id   AF-A0A9L0JHA2-F1
#
_cell.length_a   1.000
_cell.length_b   1.000
_cell.length_c   1.000
_cell.angle_alpha   90.00
_cell.angle_beta   90.00
_cell.angle_gamma   90.00
#
_symmetry.space_group_name_H-M   'P 1'
#
loop_
_entity.id
_entity.type
_entity.pdbx_description
1 polymer ?
#
loop_
_entity_poly.entity_id
_entity_poly.type
_entity_poly.pdbx_seq_one_letter_code
_entity_poly.pdbx_strand_id
1 'polypeptide(L)'
;MLRFPTCFPSFRVVGEKQLPQEIIFLVWSPKRDLIALANTAGEVLLHRLASFHRVWSFPPNENTGKEVTCLAWRPDGKLLAFALADTKKIVLCDVEKPESLHSFSVEAPVSCMHWMEVTVESSVLTSFYNAEDESNLLLPKLPTLPKNYSNTSKIFSEENSDEIIKLLGDVRLNILVLGGGSGFIELYAYGMFKIARVTGIVGTCLALCLSSDLKSLSVVTEVSATGASEVSYFQLETNLLYSFLPEVTRMARKFTHISALLQYINLSLTCMCEAWEEILMQMDSRLTKFVQEKNTTTSVQDEFMHLLLWGKASAELQTLLMNQLTVKGLKKLGQSIESSYSSIQKLVISHLQSGSESLLYHLSELKGMASWKQKYEPLGLDAAGIEDAITAVGSFILKANELLQVIDSSMKNFKAFFRWLYVAMLRMTEDHVLPELNKVMTQKDITFVAEFLTEHFNEAPDLYNRKGKYFNVEKVGQYLKDEDDDLVSPPNTEGNQWYDFLQNSSHLKESPLLFPYYPRKSLHFVKRRMENIIDQCLQKPADVIGKSMNQAICIPLYRDARSEESTRRLFKFPFLWNNKTLNLHYLLFTILEDSLYKMCILRRHTDISQSVSNGLMAIKFGSFTYATTEKVRRSTYSCLDAQFYDDETVTVVLKDTVGREGRDRLLVQLPLSLVYNSEDSTEYQFTGTYSARLDEQCSAIPTRTMHFEKHWRLLESMKAQYVAGNGFRKVSCVLSSNLRHVRVFEMDIDDEWELDESSDEEEEAGTKPVRIKEEALSESEAENQPAGAVLAPEIVIKVEKLDPELDS
;
A
#
# COMPACT_ATOMS: atom_id res chain seq x y z
N MET A 1 -60.00 21.99 13.85
CA MET A 1 -58.82 21.36 13.20
C MET A 1 -57.62 21.66 14.09
N LEU A 2 -57.30 20.75 15.00
CA LEU A 2 -56.04 20.75 15.74
C LEU A 2 -54.98 20.21 14.76
N ARG A 3 -53.98 21.01 14.42
CA ARG A 3 -52.78 20.49 13.73
C ARG A 3 -52.05 19.63 14.76
N PHE A 4 -52.04 18.31 14.57
CA PHE A 4 -51.06 17.48 15.26
C PHE A 4 -49.67 17.99 14.88
N PRO A 5 -48.75 18.20 15.83
CA PRO A 5 -47.40 18.58 15.49
C PRO A 5 -46.74 17.39 14.78
N THR A 6 -46.40 17.57 13.50
CA THR A 6 -45.67 16.57 12.72
C THR A 6 -44.21 16.55 13.18
N CYS A 7 -43.71 15.39 13.61
CA CYS A 7 -42.34 15.23 14.10
C CYS A 7 -41.54 14.31 13.16
N PHE A 8 -40.41 14.81 12.65
CA PHE A 8 -39.51 14.05 11.79
C PHE A 8 -38.20 13.74 12.53
N PRO A 9 -37.62 12.53 12.39
CA PRO A 9 -36.32 12.22 12.96
C PRO A 9 -35.20 13.00 12.26
N SER A 10 -34.21 13.46 13.03
CA SER A 10 -33.21 14.44 12.54
C SER A 10 -32.19 13.95 11.51
N PHE A 11 -32.21 12.67 11.13
CA PHE A 11 -31.24 12.11 10.17
C PHE A 11 -31.96 11.28 9.13
N ARG A 12 -31.69 11.50 7.85
CA ARG A 12 -32.29 10.78 6.73
C ARG A 12 -31.52 9.51 6.38
N VAL A 13 -32.21 8.40 6.14
CA VAL A 13 -31.57 7.15 5.66
C VAL A 13 -31.40 7.23 4.14
N VAL A 14 -30.16 7.09 3.66
CA VAL A 14 -29.82 7.13 2.21
C VAL A 14 -29.53 5.75 1.63
N GLY A 15 -29.17 4.80 2.50
CA GLY A 15 -28.91 3.44 2.08
C GLY A 15 -28.90 2.48 3.25
N GLU A 16 -29.44 1.29 3.03
CA GLU A 16 -29.42 0.20 4.00
C GLU A 16 -29.13 -1.09 3.26
N LYS A 17 -28.15 -1.85 3.74
CA LYS A 17 -27.70 -3.06 3.06
C LYS A 17 -27.22 -4.11 4.05
N GLN A 18 -27.62 -5.35 3.80
CA GLN A 18 -27.04 -6.52 4.43
C GLN A 18 -25.91 -7.04 3.55
N LEU A 19 -24.68 -6.99 4.06
CA LEU A 19 -23.50 -7.50 3.37
C LEU A 19 -23.36 -9.02 3.58
N PRO A 20 -22.82 -9.75 2.58
CA PRO A 20 -22.67 -11.20 2.69
C PRO A 20 -21.59 -11.60 3.70
N GLN A 21 -20.52 -10.81 3.78
CA GLN A 21 -19.34 -11.03 4.62
C GLN A 21 -19.31 -10.07 5.80
N GLU A 22 -18.72 -10.51 6.90
CA GLU A 22 -18.49 -9.68 8.08
C GLU A 22 -17.44 -8.62 7.80
N ILE A 23 -17.71 -7.40 8.24
CA ILE A 23 -16.84 -6.23 8.09
C ILE A 23 -15.93 -6.13 9.31
N ILE A 24 -14.63 -6.05 9.05
CA ILE A 24 -13.59 -5.93 10.08
C ILE A 24 -13.12 -4.48 10.25
N PHE A 25 -13.29 -3.64 9.24
CA PHE A 25 -12.89 -2.24 9.29
C PHE A 25 -13.65 -1.42 8.24
N LEU A 26 -13.94 -0.16 8.54
CA LEU A 26 -14.54 0.77 7.58
C LEU A 26 -14.17 2.22 7.85
N VAL A 27 -13.84 2.99 6.81
CA VAL A 27 -13.43 4.40 6.92
C VAL A 27 -13.96 5.20 5.73
N TRP A 28 -14.51 6.38 6.02
CA TRP A 28 -14.94 7.35 5.02
C TRP A 28 -13.75 8.02 4.35
N SER A 29 -13.89 8.31 3.05
CA SER A 29 -13.00 9.22 2.34
C SER A 29 -13.06 10.61 2.99
N PRO A 30 -11.92 11.28 3.24
CA PRO A 30 -11.93 12.59 3.89
C PRO A 30 -12.68 13.67 3.11
N LYS A 31 -12.64 13.61 1.77
CA LYS A 31 -13.17 14.67 0.89
C LYS A 31 -14.32 14.21 -0.03
N ARG A 32 -14.50 12.90 -0.25
CA ARG A 32 -15.47 12.35 -1.22
C ARG A 32 -16.60 11.59 -0.53
N ASP A 33 -17.69 11.35 -1.26
CA ASP A 33 -18.87 10.56 -0.85
C ASP A 33 -18.63 9.04 -0.97
N LEU A 34 -17.42 8.59 -0.60
CA LEU A 34 -16.95 7.22 -0.76
C LEU A 34 -16.55 6.63 0.60
N ILE A 35 -16.86 5.36 0.83
CA ILE A 35 -16.49 4.62 2.03
C ILE A 35 -15.78 3.33 1.64
N ALA A 36 -14.62 3.10 2.24
CA ALA A 36 -13.86 1.86 2.09
C ALA A 36 -14.20 0.92 3.25
N LEU A 37 -14.40 -0.35 2.95
CA LEU A 37 -14.65 -1.42 3.93
C LEU A 37 -13.68 -2.57 3.67
N ALA A 38 -13.22 -3.23 4.72
CA ALA A 38 -12.54 -4.51 4.63
C ALA A 38 -13.38 -5.59 5.28
N ASN A 39 -13.38 -6.78 4.68
CA ASN A 39 -14.16 -7.93 5.14
C ASN A 39 -13.27 -9.07 5.66
N THR A 40 -13.89 -10.06 6.27
CA THR A 40 -13.21 -11.27 6.79
C THR A 40 -12.66 -12.20 5.71
N ALA A 41 -13.05 -12.02 4.45
CA ALA A 41 -12.51 -12.75 3.31
C ALA A 41 -11.19 -12.15 2.80
N GLY A 42 -10.72 -11.04 3.39
CA GLY A 42 -9.50 -10.35 2.96
C GLY A 42 -9.71 -9.39 1.78
N GLU A 43 -10.95 -9.12 1.39
CA GLU A 43 -11.26 -8.22 0.29
C GLU A 43 -11.49 -6.80 0.79
N VAL A 44 -10.99 -5.83 0.04
CA VAL A 44 -11.26 -4.40 0.27
C VAL A 44 -12.33 -3.94 -0.72
N LEU A 45 -13.40 -3.34 -0.21
CA LEU A 45 -14.57 -2.91 -0.95
C LEU A 45 -14.69 -1.39 -0.90
N LEU A 46 -14.99 -0.77 -2.03
CA LEU A 46 -15.32 0.65 -2.08
C LEU A 46 -16.79 0.83 -2.41
N HIS A 47 -17.50 1.62 -1.60
CA HIS A 47 -18.92 1.93 -1.80
C HIS A 47 -19.14 3.44 -1.90
N ARG A 48 -20.17 3.81 -2.65
CA ARG A 48 -20.66 5.19 -2.76
C ARG A 48 -21.84 5.40 -1.80
N LEU A 49 -22.01 6.63 -1.34
CA LEU A 49 -23.11 7.02 -0.46
C LEU A 49 -24.50 6.64 -1.02
N ALA A 50 -24.81 7.10 -2.24
CA ALA A 50 -26.14 6.92 -2.84
C ALA A 50 -26.48 5.42 -2.96
N SER A 51 -27.55 4.98 -2.28
CA SER A 51 -28.03 3.58 -2.21
C SER A 51 -27.00 2.56 -1.70
N PHE A 52 -25.88 3.00 -1.13
CA PHE A 52 -24.75 2.14 -0.75
C PHE A 52 -24.29 1.23 -1.92
N HIS A 53 -24.13 1.82 -3.10
CA HIS A 53 -23.71 1.11 -4.30
C HIS A 53 -22.21 0.77 -4.25
N ARG A 54 -21.84 -0.46 -4.59
CA ARG A 54 -20.42 -0.90 -4.64
C ARG A 54 -19.75 -0.38 -5.91
N VAL A 55 -18.68 0.40 -5.77
CA VAL A 55 -17.87 0.92 -6.88
C VAL A 55 -16.98 -0.19 -7.44
N TRP A 56 -16.19 -0.82 -6.58
CA TRP A 56 -15.33 -1.95 -6.95
C TRP A 56 -15.05 -2.86 -5.75
N SER A 57 -14.45 -4.01 -6.04
CA SER A 57 -13.96 -4.99 -5.07
C SER A 57 -12.51 -5.30 -5.39
N PHE A 58 -11.65 -5.28 -4.39
CA PHE A 58 -10.24 -5.65 -4.48
C PHE A 58 -10.05 -7.01 -3.79
N PRO A 59 -10.06 -8.12 -4.53
CA PRO A 59 -9.88 -9.44 -3.96
C PRO A 59 -8.40 -9.70 -3.59
N PRO A 60 -8.14 -10.58 -2.61
CA PRO A 60 -6.79 -11.01 -2.30
C PRO A 60 -6.18 -11.77 -3.48
N ASN A 61 -4.89 -11.53 -3.74
CA ASN A 61 -4.12 -12.23 -4.76
C ASN A 61 -2.76 -12.67 -4.19
N GLU A 62 -1.96 -13.39 -4.98
CA GLU A 62 -0.65 -13.90 -4.57
C GLU A 62 0.32 -12.78 -4.09
N ASN A 63 0.15 -11.56 -4.60
CA ASN A 63 1.04 -10.44 -4.31
C ASN A 63 0.62 -9.64 -3.06
N THR A 64 -0.69 -9.55 -2.77
CA THR A 64 -1.23 -8.79 -1.64
C THR A 64 -1.41 -9.63 -0.37
N GLY A 65 -1.73 -10.92 -0.43
CA GLY A 65 -2.06 -11.70 0.77
C GLY A 65 -3.55 -11.64 1.13
N LYS A 66 -3.94 -12.30 2.24
CA LYS A 66 -5.33 -12.68 2.56
C LYS A 66 -5.90 -11.99 3.79
N GLU A 67 -5.10 -11.40 4.67
CA GLU A 67 -5.58 -10.89 5.96
C GLU A 67 -5.36 -9.39 6.07
N VAL A 68 -6.38 -8.60 5.71
CA VAL A 68 -6.36 -7.14 5.88
C VAL A 68 -6.64 -6.79 7.35
N THR A 69 -5.91 -5.85 7.93
CA THR A 69 -6.13 -5.42 9.34
C THR A 69 -6.68 -4.01 9.47
N CYS A 70 -6.16 -3.07 8.68
CA CYS A 70 -6.50 -1.65 8.81
C CYS A 70 -6.45 -0.94 7.45
N LEU A 71 -7.17 0.19 7.37
CA LEU A 71 -7.28 1.04 6.19
C LEU A 71 -6.99 2.49 6.59
N ALA A 72 -6.32 3.23 5.72
CA ALA A 72 -6.10 4.66 5.88
C ALA A 72 -6.23 5.39 4.55
N TRP A 73 -7.07 6.42 4.53
CA TRP A 73 -7.19 7.30 3.38
C TRP A 73 -6.12 8.37 3.42
N ARG A 74 -5.50 8.65 2.27
CA ARG A 74 -4.70 9.86 2.13
C ARG A 74 -5.60 11.09 2.32
N PRO A 75 -5.15 12.17 2.98
CA PRO A 75 -5.98 13.36 3.23
C PRO A 75 -6.60 14.03 2.00
N ASP A 76 -6.03 13.83 0.80
CA ASP A 76 -6.58 14.30 -0.46
C ASP A 76 -7.74 13.46 -1.01
N GLY A 77 -7.95 12.25 -0.47
CA GLY A 77 -8.97 11.30 -0.89
C GLY A 77 -8.69 10.60 -2.23
N LYS A 78 -7.46 10.65 -2.75
CA LYS A 78 -7.08 10.03 -4.04
C LYS A 78 -6.38 8.68 -3.91
N LEU A 79 -5.83 8.36 -2.75
CA LEU A 79 -5.20 7.08 -2.45
C LEU A 79 -5.79 6.46 -1.19
N LEU A 80 -5.82 5.13 -1.20
CA LEU A 80 -6.20 4.31 -0.06
C LEU A 80 -5.03 3.37 0.27
N ALA A 81 -4.58 3.38 1.52
CA ALA A 81 -3.62 2.42 2.05
C ALA A 81 -4.35 1.34 2.84
N PHE A 82 -3.92 0.09 2.71
CA PHE A 82 -4.34 -0.99 3.59
C PHE A 82 -3.16 -1.90 3.94
N ALA A 83 -3.17 -2.42 5.17
CA ALA A 83 -2.13 -3.30 5.69
C ALA A 83 -2.58 -4.76 5.74
N LEU A 84 -1.63 -5.65 5.49
CA LEU A 84 -1.83 -7.10 5.40
C LEU A 84 -0.98 -7.79 6.48
N ALA A 85 -1.63 -8.53 7.37
CA ALA A 85 -0.98 -9.17 8.52
C ALA A 85 -0.11 -10.37 8.13
N ASP A 86 -0.58 -11.17 7.18
CA ASP A 86 0.03 -12.43 6.76
C ASP A 86 1.33 -12.21 5.99
N THR A 87 1.30 -11.35 4.98
CA THR A 87 2.47 -11.02 4.15
C THR A 87 3.33 -9.92 4.74
N LYS A 88 2.85 -9.23 5.78
CA LYS A 88 3.48 -8.05 6.40
C LYS A 88 3.80 -6.98 5.35
N LYS A 89 2.80 -6.67 4.52
CA LYS A 89 2.90 -5.67 3.46
C LYS A 89 1.84 -4.59 3.62
N ILE A 90 2.17 -3.42 3.11
CA ILE A 90 1.23 -2.33 2.93
C ILE A 90 1.06 -2.10 1.44
N VAL A 91 -0.20 -1.96 1.03
CA VAL A 91 -0.58 -1.71 -0.36
C VAL A 91 -1.25 -0.35 -0.43
N LEU A 92 -0.76 0.46 -1.36
CA LEU A 92 -1.36 1.73 -1.76
C LEU A 92 -2.11 1.49 -3.07
N CYS A 93 -3.44 1.62 -3.04
CA CYS A 93 -4.28 1.46 -4.21
C CYS A 93 -4.91 2.78 -4.65
N ASP A 94 -5.22 2.84 -5.94
CA ASP A 94 -6.05 3.90 -6.49
C ASP A 94 -7.48 3.77 -5.98
N VAL A 95 -8.16 4.90 -5.85
CA VAL A 95 -9.58 4.98 -5.54
C VAL A 95 -10.43 4.80 -6.81
N GLU A 96 -9.91 5.19 -7.97
CA GLU A 96 -10.63 5.10 -9.25
C GLU A 96 -10.61 3.67 -9.82
N LYS A 97 -9.51 2.93 -9.64
CA LYS A 97 -9.33 1.56 -10.14
C LYS A 97 -8.89 0.63 -9.01
N PRO A 98 -9.40 -0.63 -8.95
CA PRO A 98 -9.01 -1.60 -7.93
C PRO A 98 -7.63 -2.21 -8.26
N GLU A 99 -6.60 -1.38 -8.34
CA GLU A 99 -5.24 -1.79 -8.69
C GLU A 99 -4.22 -1.33 -7.65
N SER A 100 -3.25 -2.19 -7.36
CA SER A 100 -2.12 -1.88 -6.49
C SER A 100 -1.16 -0.96 -7.23
N LEU A 101 -1.13 0.32 -6.85
CA LEU A 101 -0.17 1.28 -7.39
C LEU A 101 1.21 0.97 -6.83
N HIS A 102 1.33 0.91 -5.50
CA HIS A 102 2.59 0.66 -4.83
C HIS A 102 2.39 -0.33 -3.68
N SER A 103 3.42 -1.12 -3.40
CA SER A 103 3.44 -1.99 -2.22
C SER A 103 4.84 -2.03 -1.62
N PHE A 104 4.90 -2.06 -0.30
CA PHE A 104 6.15 -2.20 0.44
C PHE A 104 5.97 -3.13 1.62
N SER A 105 7.05 -3.77 2.03
CA SER A 105 7.05 -4.71 3.16
C SER A 105 7.41 -3.98 4.46
N VAL A 106 6.81 -4.42 5.55
CA VAL A 106 7.06 -3.94 6.91
C VAL A 106 7.59 -5.09 7.77
N GLU A 107 8.35 -4.77 8.82
CA GLU A 107 9.01 -5.78 9.65
C GLU A 107 8.00 -6.63 10.48
N ALA A 108 6.86 -6.03 10.84
CA ALA A 108 5.86 -6.64 11.71
C ALA A 108 4.42 -6.32 11.26
N PRO A 109 3.43 -7.13 11.67
CA PRO A 109 2.02 -6.87 11.40
C PRO A 109 1.55 -5.54 12.01
N VAL A 110 0.76 -4.80 11.23
CA VAL A 110 0.21 -3.49 11.61
C VAL A 110 -1.20 -3.67 12.18
N SER A 111 -1.47 -3.05 13.33
CA SER A 111 -2.78 -3.05 13.99
C SER A 111 -3.59 -1.79 13.71
N CYS A 112 -2.93 -0.64 13.53
CA CYS A 112 -3.59 0.63 13.22
C CYS A 112 -2.74 1.55 12.33
N MET A 113 -3.42 2.42 11.58
CA MET A 113 -2.83 3.36 10.64
C MET A 113 -3.47 4.74 10.78
N HIS A 114 -2.67 5.79 10.62
CA HIS A 114 -3.17 7.18 10.57
C HIS A 114 -2.42 7.96 9.50
N TRP A 115 -3.14 8.53 8.54
CA TRP A 115 -2.54 9.33 7.48
C TRP A 115 -2.94 10.79 7.64
N MET A 116 -1.95 11.66 7.85
CA MET A 116 -2.16 13.09 8.06
C MET A 116 -1.38 13.93 7.05
N GLU A 117 -1.78 15.19 6.94
CA GLU A 117 -1.13 16.23 6.12
C GLU A 117 -0.81 17.42 7.03
N VAL A 118 0.37 18.01 6.83
CA VAL A 118 0.83 19.19 7.56
C VAL A 118 0.09 20.42 7.09
N THR A 119 -0.47 21.20 8.02
CA THR A 119 -1.19 22.45 7.72
C THR A 119 -0.34 23.69 7.91
N VAL A 120 0.87 23.56 8.47
CA VAL A 120 1.78 24.68 8.71
C VAL A 120 2.32 25.20 7.38
N GLU A 121 1.89 26.40 7.00
CA GLU A 121 2.38 27.09 5.82
C GLU A 121 3.57 27.98 6.18
N SER A 122 4.68 27.82 5.47
CA SER A 122 5.88 28.63 5.61
C SER A 122 6.28 29.16 4.24
N SER A 123 6.74 30.41 4.16
CA SER A 123 7.23 31.01 2.91
C SER A 123 8.36 30.19 2.28
N VAL A 124 9.19 29.54 3.10
CA VAL A 124 10.25 28.63 2.65
C VAL A 124 9.66 27.38 1.99
N LEU A 125 8.61 26.81 2.57
CA LEU A 125 7.90 25.65 2.00
C LEU A 125 7.27 26.01 0.66
N THR A 126 6.61 27.16 0.55
CA THR A 126 6.03 27.63 -0.73
C THR A 126 7.10 27.82 -1.80
N SER A 127 8.26 28.40 -1.46
CA SER A 127 9.36 28.53 -2.42
C SER A 127 9.93 27.17 -2.85
N PHE A 128 9.99 26.22 -1.90
CA PHE A 128 10.44 24.86 -2.19
C PHE A 128 9.47 24.13 -3.11
N TYR A 129 8.16 24.28 -2.89
CA TYR A 129 7.14 23.67 -3.73
C TYR A 129 7.28 24.12 -5.19
N ASN A 130 7.49 25.42 -5.41
CA ASN A 130 7.73 25.95 -6.75
C ASN A 130 9.03 25.42 -7.37
N ALA A 131 10.12 25.33 -6.59
CA ALA A 131 11.41 24.83 -7.07
C ALA A 131 11.38 23.34 -7.43
N GLU A 132 10.62 22.53 -6.68
CA GLU A 132 10.48 21.10 -6.97
C GLU A 132 9.66 20.88 -8.25
N ASP A 133 8.61 21.67 -8.46
CA ASP A 133 7.85 21.65 -9.72
C ASP A 133 8.75 22.01 -10.91
N GLU A 134 9.59 23.06 -10.79
CA GLU A 134 10.57 23.42 -11.83
C GLU A 134 11.61 22.32 -12.09
N SER A 135 12.10 21.64 -11.05
CA SER A 135 13.03 20.51 -11.19
C SER A 135 12.40 19.34 -11.95
N ASN A 136 11.15 19.00 -11.64
CA ASN A 136 10.39 17.94 -12.32
C ASN A 136 10.08 18.28 -13.80
N LEU A 137 10.04 19.57 -14.15
CA LEU A 137 9.89 20.05 -15.53
C LEU A 137 11.20 19.97 -16.31
N LEU A 138 12.35 20.13 -15.64
CA LEU A 138 13.67 20.13 -16.28
C LEU A 138 14.24 18.72 -16.50
N LEU A 139 13.92 17.77 -15.60
CA LEU A 139 14.33 16.37 -15.76
C LEU A 139 13.54 15.70 -16.89
N PRO A 140 14.19 14.89 -17.74
CA PRO A 140 13.49 14.14 -18.78
C PRO A 140 12.51 13.16 -18.12
N LYS A 141 11.25 13.20 -18.55
CA LYS A 141 10.25 12.24 -18.07
C LYS A 141 10.69 10.81 -18.41
N LEU A 142 10.70 9.95 -17.40
CA LEU A 142 11.03 8.55 -17.57
C LEU A 142 10.01 7.87 -18.49
N PRO A 143 10.46 7.10 -19.50
CA PRO A 143 9.55 6.35 -20.36
C PRO A 143 8.87 5.22 -19.58
N THR A 144 7.68 4.84 -20.04
CA THR A 144 6.95 3.73 -19.44
C THR A 144 7.59 2.39 -19.82
N LEU A 145 7.53 1.44 -18.91
CA LEU A 145 7.96 0.06 -19.10
C LEU A 145 6.86 -0.74 -19.80
N PRO A 146 7.21 -1.76 -20.61
CA PRO A 146 6.22 -2.61 -21.26
C PRO A 146 5.31 -3.35 -20.25
N LYS A 147 4.01 -3.40 -20.54
CA LYS A 147 2.94 -3.90 -19.63
C LYS A 147 3.07 -5.36 -19.18
N ASN A 148 3.89 -6.18 -19.83
CA ASN A 148 3.89 -7.63 -19.62
C ASN A 148 4.62 -8.09 -18.34
N TYR A 149 5.30 -7.19 -17.62
CA TYR A 149 6.42 -7.58 -16.75
C TYR A 149 6.41 -7.01 -15.32
N SER A 150 5.37 -6.27 -14.88
CA SER A 150 5.32 -5.69 -13.53
C SER A 150 4.35 -6.42 -12.59
N ASN A 151 4.89 -7.18 -11.64
CA ASN A 151 4.10 -7.95 -10.66
C ASN A 151 3.80 -7.18 -9.36
N THR A 152 4.61 -6.18 -8.97
CA THR A 152 4.53 -5.56 -7.63
C THR A 152 4.12 -4.09 -7.62
N SER A 153 4.35 -3.35 -8.71
CA SER A 153 4.01 -1.92 -8.83
C SER A 153 3.75 -1.52 -10.27
N LYS A 154 2.49 -1.25 -10.62
CA LYS A 154 2.11 -0.88 -12.00
C LYS A 154 2.43 0.56 -12.38
N ILE A 155 2.99 1.34 -11.44
CA ILE A 155 3.38 2.75 -11.54
C ILE A 155 4.03 3.13 -12.89
N PHE A 156 4.91 2.26 -13.40
CA PHE A 156 5.73 2.54 -14.57
C PHE A 156 5.18 1.90 -15.86
N SER A 157 4.08 1.16 -15.79
CA SER A 157 3.56 0.34 -16.90
C SER A 157 2.40 0.97 -17.67
N GLU A 158 1.79 2.02 -17.12
CA GLU A 158 0.63 2.69 -17.73
C GLU A 158 1.05 3.92 -18.55
N GLU A 159 0.39 4.16 -19.69
CA GLU A 159 0.79 5.13 -20.74
C GLU A 159 0.88 6.60 -20.28
N ASN A 160 0.47 6.92 -19.06
CA ASN A 160 0.42 8.28 -18.54
C ASN A 160 1.38 8.45 -17.35
N SER A 161 2.34 9.38 -17.46
CA SER A 161 3.26 9.80 -16.38
C SER A 161 2.56 10.30 -15.10
N ASP A 162 1.24 10.44 -15.14
CA ASP A 162 0.41 11.02 -14.09
C ASP A 162 0.27 10.10 -12.88
N GLU A 163 0.50 8.79 -12.99
CA GLU A 163 0.41 7.86 -11.86
C GLU A 163 1.55 8.01 -10.85
N ILE A 164 2.78 8.22 -11.33
CA ILE A 164 3.94 8.55 -10.48
C ILE A 164 3.67 9.86 -9.74
N ILE A 165 3.16 10.88 -10.45
CA ILE A 165 2.82 12.18 -9.87
C ILE A 165 1.67 12.03 -8.87
N LYS A 166 0.67 11.19 -9.16
CA LYS A 166 -0.45 10.90 -8.26
C LYS A 166 0.01 10.20 -6.99
N LEU A 167 0.96 9.27 -7.11
CA LEU A 167 1.58 8.56 -5.99
C LEU A 167 2.39 9.50 -5.11
N LEU A 168 3.29 10.29 -5.71
CA LEU A 168 4.06 11.35 -5.04
C LEU A 168 3.12 12.40 -4.40
N GLY A 169 1.95 12.63 -4.99
CA GLY A 169 0.96 13.59 -4.52
C GLY A 169 1.43 15.03 -4.65
N ASP A 170 0.64 15.93 -4.05
CA ASP A 170 1.02 17.32 -3.84
C ASP A 170 2.35 17.41 -3.04
N VAL A 171 3.08 18.51 -3.19
CA VAL A 171 4.39 18.69 -2.57
C VAL A 171 4.28 18.78 -1.05
N ARG A 172 3.10 19.13 -0.51
CA ARG A 172 2.82 19.17 0.93
C ARG A 172 3.13 17.85 1.61
N LEU A 173 3.89 17.91 2.71
CA LEU A 173 4.26 16.73 3.48
C LEU A 173 3.01 16.08 4.08
N ASN A 174 2.80 14.82 3.72
CA ASN A 174 1.85 13.95 4.38
C ASN A 174 2.59 12.72 4.92
N ILE A 175 2.15 12.22 6.08
CA ILE A 175 2.83 11.15 6.80
C ILE A 175 1.80 10.08 7.13
N LEU A 176 2.11 8.84 6.74
CA LEU A 176 1.41 7.64 7.13
C LEU A 176 2.09 7.05 8.37
N VAL A 177 1.41 7.07 9.50
CA VAL A 177 1.88 6.53 10.77
C VAL A 177 1.34 5.11 10.92
N LEU A 178 2.22 4.18 11.27
CA LEU A 178 1.93 2.75 11.42
C LEU A 178 2.27 2.29 12.83
N GLY A 179 1.37 1.53 13.45
CA GLY A 179 1.60 0.91 14.75
C GLY A 179 1.12 -0.53 14.77
N GLY A 180 1.79 -1.36 15.56
CA GLY A 180 1.51 -2.79 15.71
C GLY A 180 1.70 -3.28 17.14
N GLY A 181 1.79 -4.59 17.31
CA GLY A 181 2.15 -5.26 18.57
C GLY A 181 3.64 -5.53 18.76
N SER A 182 4.50 -5.00 17.87
CA SER A 182 5.94 -5.24 17.84
C SER A 182 6.77 -4.30 18.73
N GLY A 183 6.12 -3.35 19.40
CA GLY A 183 6.76 -2.38 20.28
C GLY A 183 7.49 -1.23 19.60
N PHE A 184 7.18 -0.97 18.33
CA PHE A 184 7.65 0.20 17.59
C PHE A 184 6.54 0.82 16.73
N ILE A 185 6.70 2.10 16.43
CA ILE A 185 5.85 2.88 15.52
C ILE A 185 6.72 3.37 14.37
N GLU A 186 6.22 3.27 13.14
CA GLU A 186 6.93 3.74 11.94
C GLU A 186 6.17 4.89 11.28
N LEU A 187 6.89 5.90 10.82
CA LEU A 187 6.35 7.05 10.10
C LEU A 187 6.86 7.00 8.67
N TYR A 188 5.94 6.93 7.71
CA TYR A 188 6.21 6.90 6.27
C TYR A 188 5.77 8.21 5.62
N ALA A 189 6.73 9.04 5.21
CA ALA A 189 6.44 10.23 4.41
C ALA A 189 5.92 9.85 3.02
N TYR A 190 4.89 10.55 2.57
CA TYR A 190 4.14 10.29 1.34
C TYR A 190 3.58 8.86 1.24
N GLY A 191 3.55 8.11 2.35
CA GLY A 191 3.22 6.69 2.39
C GLY A 191 4.27 5.77 1.75
N MET A 192 5.47 6.27 1.43
CA MET A 192 6.50 5.51 0.70
C MET A 192 7.80 5.40 1.48
N PHE A 193 8.32 6.52 1.99
CA PHE A 193 9.64 6.56 2.60
C PHE A 193 9.57 6.62 4.12
N LYS A 194 10.22 5.67 4.81
CA LYS A 194 10.29 5.63 6.27
C LYS A 194 11.18 6.75 6.81
N ILE A 195 10.57 7.77 7.42
CA ILE A 195 11.28 8.94 7.99
C ILE A 195 11.58 8.80 9.48
N ALA A 196 10.88 7.95 10.21
CA ALA A 196 11.13 7.72 11.63
C ALA A 196 10.70 6.32 12.07
N ARG A 197 11.46 5.73 12.99
CA ARG A 197 11.10 4.51 13.71
C ARG A 197 11.26 4.72 15.21
N VAL A 198 10.14 4.87 15.91
CA VAL A 198 10.12 5.03 17.37
C VAL A 198 10.04 3.67 18.02
N THR A 199 10.89 3.39 19.00
CA THR A 199 10.94 2.12 19.74
C THR A 199 10.58 2.33 21.22
N GLY A 200 10.28 1.25 21.93
CA GLY A 200 9.93 1.31 23.36
C GLY A 200 8.43 1.52 23.61
N ILE A 201 7.58 1.25 22.62
CA ILE A 201 6.14 1.25 22.78
C ILE A 201 5.74 -0.07 23.44
N VAL A 202 4.95 -0.01 24.51
CA VAL A 202 4.53 -1.21 25.24
C VAL A 202 3.15 -1.64 24.76
N GLY A 203 3.00 -2.93 24.42
CA GLY A 203 1.73 -3.51 23.99
C GLY A 203 1.41 -3.28 22.51
N THR A 204 0.12 -3.42 22.18
CA THR A 204 -0.41 -3.27 20.82
C THR A 204 -1.04 -1.89 20.65
N CYS A 205 -0.63 -1.15 19.62
CA CYS A 205 -1.24 0.15 19.30
C CYS A 205 -2.69 -0.04 18.83
N LEU A 206 -3.63 0.68 19.43
CA LEU A 206 -5.04 0.70 19.04
C LEU A 206 -5.39 1.93 18.19
N ALA A 207 -4.85 3.10 18.58
CA ALA A 207 -5.08 4.35 17.88
C ALA A 207 -3.80 5.19 17.82
N LEU A 208 -3.62 5.90 16.72
CA LEU A 208 -2.50 6.79 16.47
C LEU A 208 -3.05 8.12 15.96
N CYS A 209 -2.49 9.23 16.44
CA CYS A 209 -2.81 10.54 15.89
C CYS A 209 -1.60 11.48 16.02
N LEU A 210 -0.98 11.75 14.87
CA LEU A 210 0.08 12.73 14.72
C LEU A 210 -0.55 14.11 14.48
N SER A 211 -0.08 15.13 15.21
CA SER A 211 -0.63 16.46 15.10
C SER A 211 -0.31 17.11 13.74
N SER A 212 -1.24 17.90 13.20
CA SER A 212 -1.04 18.61 11.92
C SER A 212 0.06 19.69 11.97
N ASP A 213 0.47 20.11 13.17
CA ASP A 213 1.61 20.99 13.42
C ASP A 213 2.93 20.25 13.69
N LEU A 214 2.92 18.91 13.70
CA LEU A 214 4.06 18.04 14.02
C LEU A 214 4.73 18.30 15.38
N LYS A 215 4.02 18.88 16.37
CA LYS A 215 4.56 19.07 17.73
C LYS A 215 4.51 17.81 18.60
N SER A 216 3.47 16.99 18.47
CA SER A 216 3.39 15.72 19.21
C SER A 216 2.63 14.62 18.49
N LEU A 217 3.00 13.39 18.82
CA LEU A 217 2.31 12.17 18.42
C LEU A 217 1.56 11.60 19.63
N SER A 218 0.25 11.45 19.51
CA SER A 218 -0.57 10.76 20.51
C SER A 218 -0.81 9.30 20.10
N VAL A 219 -0.72 8.40 21.08
CA VAL A 219 -0.78 6.94 20.89
C VAL A 219 -1.65 6.34 21.98
N VAL A 220 -2.56 5.45 21.62
CA VAL A 220 -3.27 4.58 22.57
C VAL A 220 -2.78 3.16 22.37
N THR A 221 -2.38 2.51 23.46
CA THR A 221 -1.88 1.13 23.44
C THR A 221 -2.70 0.25 24.38
N GLU A 222 -2.69 -1.03 24.11
CA GLU A 222 -3.28 -2.07 24.94
C GLU A 222 -2.23 -3.11 25.33
N VAL A 223 -2.12 -3.34 26.63
CA VAL A 223 -1.27 -4.39 27.21
C VAL A 223 -2.20 -5.43 27.82
N SER A 224 -2.23 -6.62 27.25
CA SER A 224 -2.98 -7.75 27.80
C SER A 224 -2.19 -8.40 28.93
N ALA A 225 -2.81 -8.49 30.10
CA ALA A 225 -2.37 -9.31 31.23
C ALA A 225 -3.35 -10.47 31.42
N THR A 226 -2.98 -11.50 32.20
CA THR A 226 -3.84 -12.67 32.41
C THR A 226 -5.18 -12.27 33.03
N GLY A 227 -6.27 -12.31 32.24
CA GLY A 227 -7.65 -12.03 32.67
C GLY A 227 -8.10 -10.56 32.55
N ALA A 228 -7.25 -9.64 32.07
CA ALA A 228 -7.64 -8.24 31.83
C ALA A 228 -6.65 -7.52 30.89
N SER A 229 -7.15 -6.61 30.07
CA SER A 229 -6.33 -5.69 29.29
C SER A 229 -6.27 -4.31 29.93
N GLU A 230 -5.08 -3.72 29.98
CA GLU A 230 -4.89 -2.32 30.35
C GLU A 230 -4.70 -1.46 29.11
N VAL A 231 -5.45 -0.37 29.02
CA VAL A 231 -5.32 0.61 27.94
C VAL A 231 -4.67 1.88 28.48
N SER A 232 -3.63 2.35 27.79
CA SER A 232 -2.86 3.53 28.18
C SER A 232 -2.73 4.53 27.03
N TYR A 233 -2.79 5.81 27.37
CA TYR A 233 -2.53 6.93 26.47
C TYR A 233 -1.08 7.43 26.63
N PHE A 234 -0.39 7.61 25.52
CA PHE A 234 0.93 8.21 25.44
C PHE A 234 0.91 9.44 24.56
N GLN A 235 1.73 10.44 24.93
CA GLN A 235 2.04 11.58 24.10
C GLN A 235 3.56 11.68 23.96
N LEU A 236 4.03 11.55 22.73
CA LEU A 236 5.43 11.63 22.35
C LEU A 236 5.73 12.98 21.74
N GLU A 237 6.90 13.52 22.05
CA GLU A 237 7.35 14.81 21.54
C GLU A 237 8.03 14.64 20.18
N THR A 238 7.68 15.49 19.21
CA THR A 238 8.22 15.42 17.84
C THR A 238 8.98 16.68 17.45
N ASN A 239 9.77 17.22 18.38
CA ASN A 239 10.50 18.49 18.24
C ASN A 239 11.36 18.60 16.99
N LEU A 240 12.03 17.51 16.61
CA LEU A 240 12.89 17.51 15.44
C LEU A 240 12.09 17.65 14.15
N LEU A 241 10.90 17.01 14.07
CA LEU A 241 9.99 17.15 12.93
C LEU A 241 9.39 18.57 12.85
N TYR A 242 9.02 19.14 14.00
CA TYR A 242 8.49 20.51 14.07
C TYR A 242 9.54 21.56 13.66
N SER A 243 10.71 21.52 14.30
CA SER A 243 11.74 22.54 14.16
C SER A 243 12.40 22.55 12.78
N PHE A 244 12.52 21.37 12.15
CA PHE A 244 13.16 21.16 10.85
C PHE A 244 12.14 20.72 9.79
N LEU A 245 10.89 21.16 9.88
CA LEU A 245 9.82 20.78 8.95
C LEU A 245 10.19 21.00 7.47
N PRO A 246 10.75 22.16 7.04
CA PRO A 246 11.17 22.35 5.65
C PRO A 246 12.26 21.38 5.20
N GLU A 247 13.25 21.14 6.06
CA GLU A 247 14.36 20.24 5.79
C GLU A 247 13.88 18.79 5.67
N VAL A 248 13.03 18.33 6.60
CA VAL A 248 12.41 17.00 6.59
C VAL A 248 11.54 16.82 5.34
N THR A 249 10.74 17.82 4.98
CA THR A 249 9.89 17.77 3.79
C THR A 249 10.72 17.59 2.52
N ARG A 250 11.76 18.42 2.36
CA ARG A 250 12.66 18.34 1.20
C ARG A 250 13.43 17.02 1.14
N MET A 251 13.95 16.58 2.29
CA MET A 251 14.68 15.32 2.41
C MET A 251 13.79 14.12 2.07
N ALA A 252 12.59 14.03 2.66
CA ALA A 252 11.64 12.96 2.42
C ALA A 252 11.19 12.91 0.95
N ARG A 253 11.02 14.08 0.30
CA ARG A 253 10.69 14.15 -1.13
C ARG A 253 11.81 13.55 -1.98
N LYS A 254 13.06 13.96 -1.77
CA LYS A 254 14.21 13.41 -2.51
C LYS A 254 14.40 11.92 -2.25
N PHE A 255 14.25 11.44 -1.02
CA PHE A 255 14.31 10.01 -0.73
C PHE A 255 13.21 9.20 -1.38
N THR A 256 12.01 9.78 -1.50
CA THR A 256 10.90 9.13 -2.20
C THR A 256 11.18 9.03 -3.70
N HIS A 257 11.73 10.09 -4.32
CA HIS A 257 12.22 10.04 -5.71
C HIS A 257 13.30 8.96 -5.89
N ILE A 258 14.30 8.92 -5.00
CA ILE A 258 15.39 7.93 -5.03
C ILE A 258 14.83 6.51 -4.93
N SER A 259 13.93 6.24 -3.97
CA SER A 259 13.31 4.92 -3.79
C SER A 259 12.48 4.50 -5.01
N ALA A 260 11.72 5.42 -5.60
CA ALA A 260 10.96 5.15 -6.82
C ALA A 260 11.88 4.85 -8.02
N LEU A 261 12.98 5.58 -8.15
CA LEU A 261 13.99 5.35 -9.19
C LEU A 261 14.70 4.01 -9.03
N LEU A 262 15.02 3.59 -7.81
CA LEU A 262 15.57 2.25 -7.56
C LEU A 262 14.59 1.16 -7.98
N GLN A 263 13.31 1.31 -7.65
CA GLN A 263 12.27 0.38 -8.09
C GLN A 263 12.15 0.35 -9.63
N TYR A 264 12.22 1.51 -10.28
CA TYR A 264 12.20 1.63 -11.74
C TYR A 264 13.41 0.96 -12.40
N ILE A 265 14.62 1.17 -11.87
CA ILE A 265 15.86 0.54 -12.35
C ILE A 265 15.74 -0.99 -12.21
N ASN A 266 15.20 -1.47 -11.09
CA ASN A 266 14.98 -2.89 -10.86
C ASN A 266 14.01 -3.51 -11.87
N LEU A 267 12.85 -2.89 -12.06
CA LEU A 267 11.88 -3.36 -13.04
C LEU A 267 12.45 -3.33 -14.46
N SER A 268 13.21 -2.29 -14.81
CA SER A 268 13.88 -2.17 -16.11
C SER A 268 14.89 -3.32 -16.32
N LEU A 269 15.67 -3.65 -15.29
CA LEU A 269 16.63 -4.76 -15.35
C LEU A 269 15.93 -6.12 -15.44
N THR A 270 14.83 -6.33 -14.71
CA THR A 270 14.02 -7.55 -14.82
C THR A 270 13.49 -7.74 -16.24
N CYS A 271 12.92 -6.69 -16.84
CA CYS A 271 12.46 -6.71 -18.24
C CYS A 271 13.60 -7.07 -19.21
N MET A 272 14.82 -6.58 -18.96
CA MET A 272 16.00 -6.91 -19.78
C MET A 272 16.39 -8.39 -19.63
N CYS A 273 16.34 -8.93 -18.41
CA CYS A 273 16.67 -10.33 -18.14
C CYS A 273 15.68 -11.27 -18.82
N GLU A 274 14.38 -10.99 -18.75
CA GLU A 274 13.33 -11.78 -19.39
C GLU A 274 13.46 -11.76 -20.93
N ALA A 275 13.69 -10.57 -21.52
CA ALA A 275 13.94 -10.46 -22.96
C ALA A 275 15.20 -11.22 -23.41
N TRP A 276 16.22 -11.29 -22.53
CA TRP A 276 17.43 -12.08 -22.78
C TRP A 276 17.19 -13.59 -22.63
N GLU A 277 16.41 -14.02 -21.63
CA GLU A 277 16.04 -15.42 -21.46
C GLU A 277 15.24 -15.95 -22.66
N GLU A 278 14.41 -15.12 -23.28
CA GLU A 278 13.72 -15.47 -24.53
C GLU A 278 14.71 -15.76 -25.67
N ILE A 279 15.75 -14.91 -25.84
CA ILE A 279 16.84 -15.15 -26.82
C ILE A 279 17.53 -16.49 -26.52
N LEU A 280 17.88 -16.69 -25.25
CA LEU A 280 18.62 -17.86 -24.80
C LEU A 280 17.82 -19.15 -25.03
N MET A 281 16.53 -19.17 -24.70
CA MET A 281 15.64 -20.31 -24.96
C MET A 281 15.55 -20.65 -26.45
N GLN A 282 15.46 -19.64 -27.32
CA GLN A 282 15.37 -19.87 -28.76
C GLN A 282 16.67 -20.41 -29.37
N MET A 283 17.83 -19.92 -28.91
CA MET A 283 19.13 -20.40 -29.35
C MET A 283 19.46 -21.79 -28.78
N ASP A 284 19.32 -21.98 -27.47
CA ASP A 284 19.67 -23.24 -26.79
C ASP A 284 18.77 -24.39 -27.26
N SER A 285 17.47 -24.18 -27.46
CA SER A 285 16.56 -25.23 -27.93
C SER A 285 16.87 -25.75 -29.35
N ARG A 286 17.61 -24.98 -30.16
CA ARG A 286 17.94 -25.32 -31.57
C ARG A 286 19.38 -25.79 -31.74
N LEU A 287 20.35 -25.15 -31.06
CA LEU A 287 21.76 -25.53 -31.12
C LEU A 287 22.14 -26.64 -30.15
N THR A 288 21.52 -26.72 -28.96
CA THR A 288 21.85 -27.78 -27.99
C THR A 288 21.30 -29.14 -28.42
N LYS A 289 20.13 -29.17 -29.06
CA LYS A 289 19.61 -30.39 -29.71
C LYS A 289 20.57 -30.91 -30.77
N PHE A 290 21.19 -30.01 -31.54
CA PHE A 290 22.19 -30.39 -32.54
C PHE A 290 23.42 -31.06 -31.94
N VAL A 291 23.95 -30.54 -30.82
CA VAL A 291 25.12 -31.16 -30.16
C VAL A 291 24.76 -32.50 -29.52
N GLN A 292 23.57 -32.60 -28.91
CA GLN A 292 23.13 -33.82 -28.22
C GLN A 292 22.72 -34.94 -29.20
N GLU A 293 22.22 -34.60 -30.38
CA GLU A 293 21.84 -35.58 -31.42
C GLU A 293 23.05 -36.04 -32.25
N LYS A 294 24.23 -35.43 -32.07
CA LYS A 294 25.47 -35.80 -32.77
C LYS A 294 26.28 -36.86 -32.04
N ASN A 295 26.67 -37.90 -32.80
CA ASN A 295 27.59 -38.95 -32.37
C ASN A 295 29.04 -38.71 -32.87
N THR A 296 29.37 -37.49 -33.29
CA THR A 296 30.66 -37.15 -33.89
C THR A 296 31.63 -36.49 -32.90
N THR A 297 32.93 -36.73 -33.06
CA THR A 297 34.00 -36.18 -32.20
C THR A 297 34.41 -34.75 -32.56
N THR A 298 33.70 -34.09 -33.48
CA THR A 298 34.08 -32.80 -34.07
C THR A 298 33.30 -31.67 -33.40
N SER A 299 33.98 -30.61 -32.95
CA SER A 299 33.32 -29.46 -32.35
C SER A 299 32.43 -28.73 -33.37
N VAL A 300 31.40 -28.04 -32.89
CA VAL A 300 30.53 -27.22 -33.76
C VAL A 300 31.29 -26.06 -34.39
N GLN A 301 32.30 -25.52 -33.69
CA GLN A 301 33.20 -24.52 -34.26
C GLN A 301 33.90 -25.05 -35.50
N ASP A 302 34.50 -26.25 -35.42
CA ASP A 302 35.30 -26.82 -36.51
C ASP A 302 34.44 -27.10 -37.75
N GLU A 303 33.20 -27.55 -37.57
CA GLU A 303 32.29 -27.79 -38.69
C GLU A 303 31.85 -26.50 -39.40
N PHE A 304 31.47 -25.47 -38.64
CA PHE A 304 31.11 -24.18 -39.24
C PHE A 304 32.33 -23.48 -39.84
N MET A 305 33.52 -23.63 -39.25
CA MET A 305 34.76 -23.09 -39.81
C MET A 305 35.16 -23.81 -41.09
N HIS A 306 34.98 -25.14 -41.13
CA HIS A 306 35.20 -25.92 -42.35
C HIS A 306 34.22 -25.53 -43.46
N LEU A 307 32.94 -25.27 -43.12
CA LEU A 307 31.96 -24.72 -44.05
C LEU A 307 32.37 -23.33 -44.55
N LEU A 308 32.88 -22.46 -43.68
CA LEU A 308 33.31 -21.10 -44.03
C LEU A 308 34.51 -21.11 -44.99
N LEU A 309 35.51 -21.94 -44.72
CA LEU A 309 36.77 -22.00 -45.48
C LEU A 309 36.63 -22.76 -46.80
N TRP A 310 35.91 -23.89 -46.80
CA TRP A 310 35.89 -24.83 -47.91
C TRP A 310 34.56 -24.89 -48.66
N GLY A 311 33.50 -24.28 -48.12
CA GLY A 311 32.15 -24.31 -48.72
C GLY A 311 31.48 -25.68 -48.71
N LYS A 312 32.07 -26.69 -48.02
CA LYS A 312 31.53 -28.05 -47.92
C LYS A 312 31.07 -28.32 -46.49
N ALA A 313 29.76 -28.48 -46.32
CA ALA A 313 29.16 -28.94 -45.07
C ALA A 313 29.32 -30.46 -44.90
N SER A 314 29.41 -30.93 -43.65
CA SER A 314 29.27 -32.35 -43.35
C SER A 314 27.83 -32.81 -43.61
N ALA A 315 27.62 -34.11 -43.82
CA ALA A 315 26.28 -34.67 -44.06
C ALA A 315 25.32 -34.35 -42.90
N GLU A 316 25.83 -34.37 -41.66
CA GLU A 316 25.09 -34.05 -40.45
C GLU A 316 24.76 -32.56 -40.31
N LEU A 317 25.69 -31.67 -40.69
CA LEU A 317 25.43 -30.22 -40.69
C LEU A 317 24.45 -29.83 -41.80
N GLN A 318 24.53 -30.49 -42.96
CA GLN A 318 23.61 -30.26 -44.07
C GLN A 318 22.19 -30.72 -43.72
N THR A 319 22.01 -31.89 -43.09
CA THR A 319 20.69 -32.34 -42.65
C THR A 319 20.11 -31.43 -41.56
N LEU A 320 20.93 -30.93 -40.63
CA LEU A 320 20.49 -29.93 -39.63
C LEU A 320 19.95 -28.67 -40.31
N LEU A 321 20.77 -28.03 -41.14
CA LEU A 321 20.46 -26.75 -41.75
C LEU A 321 19.22 -26.87 -42.65
N MET A 322 19.10 -27.96 -43.42
CA MET A 322 18.01 -28.12 -44.39
C MET A 322 16.72 -28.67 -43.80
N ASN A 323 16.79 -29.65 -42.87
CA ASN A 323 15.60 -30.35 -42.39
C ASN A 323 15.07 -29.78 -41.06
N GLN A 324 15.95 -29.39 -40.14
CA GLN A 324 15.52 -28.94 -38.79
C GLN A 324 15.40 -27.42 -38.67
N LEU A 325 16.36 -26.66 -39.20
CA LEU A 325 16.35 -25.19 -39.12
C LEU A 325 15.54 -24.59 -40.27
N THR A 326 15.76 -25.05 -41.50
CA THR A 326 15.20 -24.54 -42.76
C THR A 326 15.56 -23.08 -43.06
N VAL A 327 15.52 -22.69 -44.33
CA VAL A 327 15.80 -21.29 -44.74
C VAL A 327 14.78 -20.30 -44.14
N LYS A 328 13.51 -20.70 -44.03
CA LYS A 328 12.45 -19.88 -43.41
C LYS A 328 12.63 -19.77 -41.90
N GLY A 329 13.00 -20.86 -41.22
CA GLY A 329 13.26 -20.85 -39.78
C GLY A 329 14.48 -20.01 -39.43
N LEU A 330 15.55 -20.02 -40.24
CA LEU A 330 16.71 -19.14 -40.05
C LEU A 330 16.32 -17.65 -40.11
N LYS A 331 15.48 -17.24 -41.09
CA LYS A 331 15.01 -15.84 -41.16
C LYS A 331 14.20 -15.45 -39.93
N LYS A 332 13.29 -16.32 -39.48
CA LYS A 332 12.47 -16.08 -38.29
C LYS A 332 13.32 -15.97 -37.02
N LEU A 333 14.32 -16.85 -36.89
CA LEU A 333 15.27 -16.83 -35.77
C LEU A 333 16.10 -15.54 -35.78
N GLY A 334 16.66 -15.15 -36.93
CA GLY A 334 17.42 -13.92 -37.07
C GLY A 334 16.61 -12.67 -36.73
N GLN A 335 15.36 -12.58 -37.21
CA GLN A 335 14.46 -11.47 -36.87
C GLN A 335 14.10 -11.43 -35.38
N SER A 336 13.85 -12.59 -34.77
CA SER A 336 13.55 -12.66 -33.34
C SER A 336 14.74 -12.17 -32.52
N ILE A 337 15.95 -12.68 -32.78
CA ILE A 337 17.18 -12.27 -32.08
C ILE A 337 17.47 -10.78 -32.28
N GLU A 338 17.34 -10.25 -33.50
CA GLU A 338 17.53 -8.82 -33.79
C GLU A 338 16.52 -7.94 -33.03
N SER A 339 15.25 -8.38 -32.96
CA SER A 339 14.20 -7.66 -32.24
C SER A 339 14.41 -7.65 -30.72
N SER A 340 14.84 -8.77 -30.13
CA SER A 340 15.14 -8.87 -28.71
C SER A 340 16.38 -8.04 -28.34
N TYR A 341 17.46 -8.10 -29.13
CA TYR A 341 18.64 -7.24 -28.90
C TYR A 341 18.31 -5.76 -29.03
N SER A 342 17.51 -5.38 -30.03
CA SER A 342 17.04 -3.99 -30.17
C SER A 342 16.19 -3.54 -28.97
N SER A 343 15.39 -4.46 -28.42
CA SER A 343 14.58 -4.19 -27.22
C SER A 343 15.46 -4.00 -25.98
N ILE A 344 16.43 -4.90 -25.74
CA ILE A 344 17.39 -4.77 -24.64
C ILE A 344 18.20 -3.47 -24.79
N GLN A 345 18.70 -3.16 -25.99
CA GLN A 345 19.44 -1.92 -26.26
C GLN A 345 18.60 -0.67 -25.91
N LYS A 346 17.34 -0.63 -26.34
CA LYS A 346 16.41 0.46 -26.01
C LYS A 346 16.16 0.56 -24.51
N LEU A 347 15.99 -0.57 -23.81
CA LEU A 347 15.80 -0.60 -22.36
C LEU A 347 17.04 -0.04 -21.62
N VAL A 348 18.25 -0.35 -22.09
CA VAL A 348 19.48 0.20 -21.49
C VAL A 348 19.54 1.72 -21.66
N ILE A 349 19.35 2.22 -22.89
CA ILE A 349 19.53 3.65 -23.20
C ILE A 349 18.38 4.49 -22.63
N SER A 350 17.14 4.10 -22.93
CA SER A 350 15.97 4.93 -22.62
C SER A 350 15.49 4.78 -21.18
N HIS A 351 15.68 3.63 -20.54
CA HIS A 351 15.16 3.36 -19.20
C HIS A 351 16.28 3.29 -18.15
N LEU A 352 17.28 2.43 -18.34
CA LEU A 352 18.31 2.19 -17.32
C LEU A 352 19.22 3.41 -17.13
N GLN A 353 19.72 4.00 -18.22
CA GLN A 353 20.57 5.19 -18.17
C GLN A 353 19.82 6.42 -17.66
N SER A 354 18.64 6.73 -18.21
CA SER A 354 17.82 7.87 -17.76
C SER A 354 17.42 7.77 -16.27
N GLY A 355 17.07 6.56 -15.80
CA GLY A 355 16.78 6.30 -14.39
C GLY A 355 18.02 6.49 -13.50
N SER A 356 19.18 6.02 -13.94
CA SER A 356 20.44 6.16 -13.20
C SER A 356 20.97 7.59 -13.18
N GLU A 357 20.80 8.35 -14.27
CA GLU A 357 21.15 9.77 -14.36
C GLU A 357 20.25 10.62 -13.45
N SER A 358 18.95 10.35 -13.45
CA SER A 358 18.00 11.01 -12.52
C SER A 358 18.34 10.68 -11.06
N LEU A 359 18.74 9.44 -10.79
CA LEU A 359 19.20 9.01 -9.46
C LEU A 359 20.46 9.77 -9.03
N LEU A 360 21.44 9.90 -9.93
CA LEU A 360 22.66 10.66 -9.69
C LEU A 360 22.36 12.15 -9.43
N TYR A 361 21.43 12.75 -10.18
CA TYR A 361 20.98 14.12 -9.96
C TYR A 361 20.42 14.31 -8.55
N HIS A 362 19.44 13.49 -8.12
CA HIS A 362 18.84 13.64 -6.79
C HIS A 362 19.83 13.35 -5.66
N LEU A 363 20.74 12.39 -5.83
CA LEU A 363 21.82 12.15 -4.86
C LEU A 363 22.79 13.34 -4.77
N SER A 364 23.07 14.02 -5.88
CA SER A 364 23.93 15.21 -5.87
C SER A 364 23.28 16.38 -5.12
N GLU A 365 21.97 16.59 -5.27
CA GLU A 365 21.23 17.56 -4.46
C GLU A 365 21.24 17.17 -2.98
N LEU A 366 21.07 15.88 -2.69
CA LEU A 366 21.11 15.35 -1.32
C LEU A 366 22.49 15.51 -0.69
N LYS A 367 23.59 15.34 -1.44
CA LYS A 367 24.96 15.69 -1.00
C LYS A 367 25.07 17.17 -0.69
N GLY A 368 24.47 18.01 -1.53
CA GLY A 368 24.34 19.44 -1.29
C GLY A 368 23.68 19.73 0.06
N MET A 369 22.58 19.05 0.38
CA MET A 369 21.90 19.16 1.68
C MET A 369 22.76 18.63 2.84
N ALA A 370 23.36 17.44 2.69
CA ALA A 370 24.17 16.80 3.72
C ALA A 370 25.43 17.62 4.08
N SER A 371 25.95 18.39 3.13
CA SER A 371 27.08 19.30 3.36
C SER A 371 26.72 20.45 4.31
N TRP A 372 25.43 20.80 4.44
CA TRP A 372 24.92 21.78 5.40
C TRP A 372 24.69 21.14 6.76
N LYS A 373 25.80 20.81 7.45
CA LYS A 373 25.80 20.08 8.71
C LYS A 373 24.89 20.68 9.78
N GLN A 374 24.87 22.01 9.94
CA GLN A 374 24.01 22.68 10.92
C GLN A 374 22.51 22.34 10.80
N LYS A 375 22.03 22.04 9.60
CA LYS A 375 20.61 21.74 9.33
C LYS A 375 20.32 20.25 9.24
N TYR A 376 21.19 19.48 8.61
CA TYR A 376 20.92 18.08 8.25
C TYR A 376 21.67 17.04 9.09
N GLU A 377 22.70 17.42 9.84
CA GLU A 377 23.38 16.53 10.78
C GLU A 377 22.43 16.04 11.89
N PRO A 378 21.55 16.88 12.49
CA PRO A 378 20.57 16.41 13.48
C PRO A 378 19.55 15.42 12.90
N LEU A 379 19.30 15.46 11.59
CA LEU A 379 18.41 14.55 10.88
C LEU A 379 19.10 13.23 10.50
N GLY A 380 20.40 13.09 10.75
CA GLY A 380 21.17 11.87 10.48
C GLY A 380 21.65 11.72 9.03
N LEU A 381 21.65 12.79 8.23
CA LEU A 381 22.07 12.74 6.83
C LEU A 381 23.60 12.69 6.72
N ASP A 382 24.13 11.57 6.23
CA ASP A 382 25.57 11.32 6.17
C ASP A 382 26.17 11.74 4.83
N ALA A 383 26.99 12.80 4.84
CA ALA A 383 27.64 13.28 3.63
C ALA A 383 28.60 12.26 3.01
N ALA A 384 29.31 11.47 3.82
CA ALA A 384 30.26 10.48 3.32
C ALA A 384 29.51 9.29 2.69
N GLY A 385 28.46 8.80 3.36
CA GLY A 385 27.62 7.73 2.82
C GLY A 385 26.95 8.10 1.49
N ILE A 386 26.49 9.35 1.35
CA ILE A 386 25.91 9.84 0.08
C ILE A 386 26.98 9.97 -1.01
N GLU A 387 28.21 10.37 -0.67
CA GLU A 387 29.32 10.39 -1.62
C GLU A 387 29.68 8.98 -2.11
N ASP A 388 29.69 8.00 -1.22
CA ASP A 388 29.84 6.59 -1.58
C ASP A 388 28.68 6.08 -2.46
N ALA A 389 27.44 6.52 -2.17
CA ALA A 389 26.29 6.20 -3.02
C ALA A 389 26.42 6.79 -4.43
N ILE A 390 26.87 8.05 -4.54
CA ILE A 390 27.13 8.73 -5.81
C ILE A 390 28.17 7.97 -6.63
N THR A 391 29.28 7.56 -6.00
CA THR A 391 30.32 6.80 -6.70
C THR A 391 29.83 5.42 -7.13
N ALA A 392 29.01 4.74 -6.31
CA ALA A 392 28.41 3.46 -6.66
C ALA A 392 27.43 3.55 -7.84
N VAL A 393 26.59 4.60 -7.89
CA VAL A 393 25.72 4.88 -9.05
C VAL A 393 26.55 5.18 -10.30
N GLY A 394 27.64 5.96 -10.17
CA GLY A 394 28.57 6.20 -11.27
C GLY A 394 29.19 4.90 -11.81
N SER A 395 29.63 4.00 -10.93
CA SER A 395 30.11 2.66 -11.31
C SER A 395 29.05 1.83 -12.03
N PHE A 396 27.78 1.92 -11.59
CA PHE A 396 26.65 1.23 -12.23
C PHE A 396 26.39 1.77 -13.65
N ILE A 397 26.40 3.09 -13.84
CA ILE A 397 26.26 3.73 -15.16
C ILE A 397 27.39 3.29 -16.11
N LEU A 398 28.63 3.25 -15.62
CA LEU A 398 29.77 2.76 -16.40
C LEU A 398 29.57 1.30 -16.82
N LYS A 399 29.10 0.45 -15.91
CA LYS A 399 28.82 -0.97 -16.20
C LYS A 399 27.64 -1.14 -17.17
N ALA A 400 26.61 -0.30 -17.10
CA ALA A 400 25.52 -0.26 -18.08
C ALA A 400 26.02 0.14 -19.48
N ASN A 401 26.95 1.10 -19.57
CA ASN A 401 27.56 1.51 -20.83
C ASN A 401 28.49 0.41 -21.41
N GLU A 402 29.23 -0.28 -20.55
CA GLU A 402 30.03 -1.47 -20.94
C GLU A 402 29.11 -2.56 -21.51
N LEU A 403 27.99 -2.85 -20.85
CA LEU A 403 26.97 -3.78 -21.37
C LEU A 403 26.45 -3.34 -22.74
N LEU A 404 26.18 -2.04 -22.93
CA LEU A 404 25.73 -1.50 -24.23
C LEU A 404 26.75 -1.78 -25.34
N GLN A 405 28.05 -1.57 -25.07
CA GLN A 405 29.11 -1.89 -26.03
C GLN A 405 29.18 -3.37 -26.36
N VAL A 406 29.01 -4.24 -25.36
CA VAL A 406 28.98 -5.70 -25.55
C VAL A 406 27.77 -6.12 -26.38
N ILE A 407 26.59 -5.52 -26.13
CA ILE A 407 25.37 -5.74 -26.93
C ILE A 407 25.62 -5.33 -28.39
N ASP A 408 26.17 -4.14 -28.63
CA ASP A 408 26.43 -3.64 -29.99
C ASP A 408 27.43 -4.51 -30.75
N SER A 409 28.49 -4.96 -30.07
CA SER A 409 29.47 -5.87 -30.66
C SER A 409 28.84 -7.22 -31.00
N SER A 410 28.07 -7.79 -30.06
CA SER A 410 27.36 -9.05 -30.24
C SER A 410 26.36 -8.96 -31.40
N MET A 411 25.55 -7.91 -31.46
CA MET A 411 24.55 -7.70 -32.51
C MET A 411 25.18 -7.60 -33.90
N LYS A 412 26.33 -6.91 -34.03
CA LYS A 412 27.09 -6.85 -35.29
C LYS A 412 27.61 -8.22 -35.71
N ASN A 413 28.17 -8.98 -34.77
CA ASN A 413 28.70 -10.33 -35.03
C ASN A 413 27.59 -11.29 -35.45
N PHE A 414 26.46 -11.30 -34.73
CA PHE A 414 25.28 -12.12 -35.06
C PHE A 414 24.71 -11.76 -36.44
N LYS A 415 24.60 -10.47 -36.77
CA LYS A 415 24.09 -10.02 -38.07
C LYS A 415 24.99 -10.47 -39.22
N ALA A 416 26.31 -10.41 -39.04
CA ALA A 416 27.28 -10.91 -40.01
C ALA A 416 27.15 -12.44 -40.18
N PHE A 417 27.06 -13.19 -39.08
CA PHE A 417 26.88 -14.64 -39.07
C PHE A 417 25.58 -15.10 -39.74
N PHE A 418 24.43 -14.52 -39.38
CA PHE A 418 23.15 -14.90 -39.98
C PHE A 418 23.08 -14.58 -41.47
N ARG A 419 23.66 -13.44 -41.89
CA ARG A 419 23.74 -13.10 -43.31
C ARG A 419 24.60 -14.10 -44.08
N TRP A 420 25.74 -14.50 -43.52
CA TRP A 420 26.58 -15.55 -44.08
C TRP A 420 25.86 -16.89 -44.19
N LEU A 421 25.30 -17.36 -43.07
CA LEU A 421 24.66 -18.67 -43.00
C LEU A 421 23.45 -18.75 -43.94
N TYR A 422 22.70 -17.65 -44.08
CA TYR A 422 21.61 -17.56 -45.04
C TYR A 422 22.06 -17.74 -46.49
N VAL A 423 23.15 -17.07 -46.88
CA VAL A 423 23.72 -17.22 -48.24
C VAL A 423 24.30 -18.62 -48.44
N ALA A 424 24.96 -19.19 -47.42
CA ALA A 424 25.48 -20.55 -47.47
C ALA A 424 24.37 -21.57 -47.70
N MET A 425 23.26 -21.46 -46.96
CA MET A 425 22.10 -22.35 -47.12
C MET A 425 21.46 -22.24 -48.52
N LEU A 426 21.28 -21.03 -49.06
CA LEU A 426 20.74 -20.86 -50.42
C LEU A 426 21.63 -21.49 -51.49
N ARG A 427 22.97 -21.42 -51.35
CA ARG A 427 23.89 -22.07 -52.27
C ARG A 427 23.81 -23.61 -52.20
N MET A 428 23.47 -24.15 -51.04
CA MET A 428 23.33 -25.59 -50.83
C MET A 428 21.98 -26.15 -51.32
N THR A 429 20.95 -25.32 -51.47
CA THR A 429 19.64 -25.73 -52.03
C THR A 429 19.54 -25.54 -53.55
N GLU A 430 20.62 -25.08 -54.21
CA GLU A 430 20.62 -24.68 -55.64
C GLU A 430 19.58 -23.61 -56.01
N ASP A 431 19.02 -22.91 -55.02
CA ASP A 431 18.08 -21.80 -55.23
C ASP A 431 18.80 -20.58 -55.82
N HIS A 432 18.07 -19.77 -56.62
CA HIS A 432 18.63 -18.54 -57.20
C HIS A 432 19.08 -17.55 -56.11
N VAL A 433 20.39 -17.43 -55.92
CA VAL A 433 21.00 -16.40 -55.08
C VAL A 433 20.91 -15.06 -55.81
N LEU A 434 20.16 -14.11 -55.26
CA LEU A 434 20.08 -12.74 -55.78
C LEU A 434 21.51 -12.13 -55.88
N PRO A 435 21.91 -11.55 -57.02
CA PRO A 435 23.24 -10.96 -57.22
C PRO A 435 23.62 -9.87 -56.21
N GLU A 436 22.62 -9.22 -55.60
CA GLU A 436 22.79 -8.21 -54.55
C GLU A 436 23.33 -8.78 -53.24
N LEU A 437 22.98 -10.03 -52.87
CA LEU A 437 23.49 -10.64 -51.63
C LEU A 437 24.98 -11.01 -51.72
N ASN A 438 25.49 -11.34 -52.92
CA ASN A 438 26.90 -11.68 -53.12
C ASN A 438 27.83 -10.46 -53.11
N LYS A 439 27.33 -9.26 -53.45
CA LYS A 439 28.10 -8.00 -53.40
C LYS A 439 28.28 -7.45 -51.97
N VAL A 440 27.51 -7.96 -51.01
CA VAL A 440 27.37 -7.38 -49.67
C VAL A 440 28.26 -8.07 -48.62
N MET A 441 28.88 -9.21 -48.93
CA MET A 441 29.83 -9.88 -48.03
C MET A 441 31.27 -9.44 -48.36
N THR A 442 31.78 -8.49 -47.57
CA THR A 442 33.16 -8.01 -47.69
C THR A 442 34.13 -8.95 -46.99
N GLN A 443 35.43 -8.84 -47.29
CA GLN A 443 36.47 -9.58 -46.55
C GLN A 443 36.40 -9.33 -45.04
N LYS A 444 36.04 -8.10 -44.64
CA LYS A 444 35.85 -7.72 -43.24
C LYS A 444 34.69 -8.48 -42.58
N ASP A 445 33.61 -8.74 -43.33
CA ASP A 445 32.48 -9.53 -42.84
C ASP A 445 32.87 -11.00 -42.64
N ILE A 446 33.71 -11.56 -43.51
CA ILE A 446 34.22 -12.92 -43.34
C ILE A 446 35.11 -13.00 -42.09
N THR A 447 35.96 -12.00 -41.85
CA THR A 447 36.73 -11.91 -40.61
C THR A 447 35.82 -11.83 -39.38
N PHE A 448 34.74 -11.03 -39.40
CA PHE A 448 33.76 -10.99 -38.31
C PHE A 448 33.08 -12.34 -38.07
N VAL A 449 32.78 -13.11 -39.13
CA VAL A 449 32.21 -14.46 -38.98
C VAL A 449 33.23 -15.43 -38.37
N ALA A 450 34.49 -15.36 -38.78
CA ALA A 450 35.55 -16.18 -38.21
C ALA A 450 35.81 -15.83 -36.72
N GLU A 451 35.85 -14.53 -36.39
CA GLU A 451 35.91 -14.06 -35.01
C GLU A 451 34.69 -14.52 -34.21
N PHE A 452 33.48 -14.41 -34.76
CA PHE A 452 32.26 -14.90 -34.10
C PHE A 452 32.32 -16.41 -33.81
N LEU A 453 32.72 -17.22 -34.78
CA LEU A 453 32.86 -18.66 -34.59
C LEU A 453 33.92 -18.99 -33.52
N THR A 454 35.04 -18.27 -33.53
CA THR A 454 36.13 -18.46 -32.57
C THR A 454 35.76 -17.95 -31.18
N GLU A 455 34.97 -16.90 -31.05
CA GLU A 455 34.59 -16.31 -29.76
C GLU A 455 33.41 -17.02 -29.10
N HIS A 456 32.40 -17.43 -29.88
CA HIS A 456 31.14 -17.96 -29.35
C HIS A 456 31.08 -19.49 -29.32
N PHE A 457 31.85 -20.18 -30.17
CA PHE A 457 31.85 -21.65 -30.27
C PHE A 457 33.13 -22.32 -29.76
N ASN A 458 34.05 -21.58 -29.15
CA ASN A 458 35.25 -22.16 -28.53
C ASN A 458 34.87 -23.15 -27.43
N GLU A 459 35.46 -24.35 -27.46
CA GLU A 459 35.25 -25.36 -26.43
C GLU A 459 35.78 -24.85 -25.09
N ALA A 460 34.88 -24.66 -24.13
CA ALA A 460 35.20 -24.36 -22.75
C ALA A 460 34.91 -25.62 -21.90
N PRO A 461 35.86 -26.56 -21.77
CA PRO A 461 35.66 -27.81 -21.02
C PRO A 461 35.27 -27.58 -19.54
N ASP A 462 35.55 -26.41 -18.96
CA ASP A 462 35.15 -26.06 -17.59
C ASP A 462 33.64 -25.77 -17.43
N LEU A 463 32.92 -25.43 -18.51
CA LEU A 463 31.45 -25.25 -18.49
C LEU A 463 30.70 -26.59 -18.50
N TYR A 464 31.36 -27.66 -18.97
CA TYR A 464 30.83 -29.02 -19.03
C TYR A 464 30.53 -29.58 -17.63
N ASN A 465 31.46 -29.40 -16.68
CA ASN A 465 31.36 -29.98 -15.34
C ASN A 465 30.38 -29.28 -14.40
N ARG A 466 29.88 -28.07 -14.73
CA ARG A 466 28.99 -27.29 -13.85
C ARG A 466 27.55 -27.16 -14.33
N LYS A 467 27.25 -27.08 -15.64
CA LYS A 467 25.90 -26.68 -16.12
C LYS A 467 25.36 -27.37 -17.39
N GLY A 468 26.08 -28.33 -18.00
CA GLY A 468 25.58 -29.06 -19.18
C GLY A 468 25.34 -28.21 -20.44
N LYS A 469 25.95 -27.03 -20.54
CA LYS A 469 25.88 -26.11 -21.69
C LYS A 469 27.16 -26.21 -22.53
N TYR A 470 27.01 -26.32 -23.87
CA TYR A 470 28.10 -26.57 -24.82
C TYR A 470 28.75 -25.33 -25.44
N PHE A 471 28.18 -24.12 -25.29
CA PHE A 471 28.62 -22.94 -26.03
C PHE A 471 28.73 -21.68 -25.17
N ASN A 472 29.77 -20.88 -25.44
CA ASN A 472 29.96 -19.56 -24.84
C ASN A 472 29.37 -18.46 -25.74
N VAL A 473 28.11 -18.61 -26.16
CA VAL A 473 27.46 -17.59 -27.01
C VAL A 473 27.10 -16.32 -26.20
N GLU A 474 27.40 -16.30 -24.89
CA GLU A 474 26.66 -15.57 -23.86
C GLU A 474 27.45 -14.39 -23.25
N LYS A 475 28.27 -13.66 -24.02
CA LYS A 475 28.99 -12.45 -23.53
C LYS A 475 28.04 -11.40 -22.92
N VAL A 476 26.80 -11.33 -23.38
CA VAL A 476 25.73 -10.49 -22.79
C VAL A 476 25.11 -11.15 -21.56
N GLY A 477 24.94 -12.46 -21.59
CA GLY A 477 24.35 -13.23 -20.50
C GLY A 477 25.15 -13.20 -19.19
N GLN A 478 26.48 -13.18 -19.25
CA GLN A 478 27.31 -13.03 -18.04
C GLN A 478 27.06 -11.72 -17.26
N TYR A 479 26.53 -10.67 -17.89
CA TYR A 479 26.13 -9.45 -17.18
C TYR A 479 24.74 -9.55 -16.55
N LEU A 480 23.81 -10.23 -17.25
CA LEU A 480 22.40 -10.33 -16.89
C LEU A 480 22.05 -11.54 -16.02
N LYS A 481 22.95 -12.53 -15.90
CA LYS A 481 22.76 -13.63 -14.95
C LYS A 481 22.83 -13.10 -13.52
N ASP A 482 21.84 -13.48 -12.71
CA ASP A 482 21.73 -13.07 -11.31
C ASP A 482 22.66 -13.87 -10.38
N GLU A 483 23.88 -14.15 -10.83
CA GLU A 483 24.91 -14.88 -10.08
C GLU A 483 26.00 -13.90 -9.60
N ASP A 484 26.53 -14.13 -8.39
CA ASP A 484 27.67 -13.37 -7.84
C ASP A 484 29.03 -13.81 -8.39
N ASP A 485 29.02 -14.76 -9.34
CA ASP A 485 30.21 -15.26 -10.01
C ASP A 485 30.87 -14.17 -10.85
N ASP A 486 32.20 -14.27 -10.99
CA ASP A 486 32.95 -13.41 -11.89
C ASP A 486 32.56 -13.67 -13.35
N LEU A 487 32.65 -12.63 -14.18
CA LEU A 487 32.46 -12.72 -15.62
C LEU A 487 33.41 -13.77 -16.21
N VAL A 488 32.86 -14.72 -16.96
CA VAL A 488 33.61 -15.80 -17.63
C VAL A 488 34.56 -15.22 -18.69
N SER A 489 34.12 -14.17 -19.38
CA SER A 489 34.89 -13.47 -20.41
C SER A 489 34.75 -11.96 -20.25
N PRO A 490 35.51 -11.31 -19.35
CA PRO A 490 35.48 -9.87 -19.20
C PRO A 490 35.98 -9.18 -20.49
N PRO A 491 35.54 -7.94 -20.77
CA PRO A 491 36.02 -7.19 -21.92
C PRO A 491 37.52 -6.90 -21.76
N ASN A 492 38.26 -6.93 -22.86
CA ASN A 492 39.70 -6.67 -22.80
C ASN A 492 39.94 -5.19 -22.49
N THR A 493 40.49 -4.92 -21.30
CA THR A 493 40.89 -3.58 -20.87
C THR A 493 42.31 -3.21 -21.31
N GLU A 494 43.10 -4.18 -21.77
CA GLU A 494 44.48 -3.96 -22.22
C GLU A 494 44.48 -3.16 -23.53
N GLY A 495 45.22 -2.05 -23.54
CA GLY A 495 45.30 -1.11 -24.66
C GLY A 495 44.39 0.12 -24.54
N ASN A 496 43.59 0.22 -23.48
CA ASN A 496 42.87 1.46 -23.18
C ASN A 496 43.79 2.43 -22.41
N GLN A 497 44.20 3.50 -23.09
CA GLN A 497 45.11 4.52 -22.57
C GLN A 497 44.67 5.13 -21.23
N TRP A 498 43.35 5.26 -20.99
CA TRP A 498 42.83 5.80 -19.74
C TRP A 498 43.07 4.82 -18.58
N TYR A 499 42.84 3.52 -18.78
CA TYR A 499 43.08 2.52 -17.75
C TYR A 499 44.57 2.37 -17.45
N ASP A 500 45.42 2.39 -18.48
CA ASP A 500 46.87 2.33 -18.28
C ASP A 500 47.37 3.53 -17.47
N PHE A 501 46.85 4.73 -17.75
CA PHE A 501 47.18 5.93 -17.00
C PHE A 501 46.67 5.88 -15.56
N LEU A 502 45.42 5.44 -15.36
CA LEU A 502 44.79 5.29 -14.05
C LEU A 502 45.53 4.26 -13.19
N GLN A 503 46.00 3.16 -13.78
CA GLN A 503 46.74 2.12 -13.07
C GLN A 503 48.15 2.55 -12.65
N ASN A 504 48.75 3.51 -13.36
CA ASN A 504 50.09 3.98 -13.05
C ASN A 504 50.12 5.22 -12.13
N SER A 505 48.99 5.91 -11.94
CA SER A 505 48.88 7.07 -11.05
C SER A 505 48.46 6.68 -9.64
N SER A 506 49.12 7.23 -8.60
CA SER A 506 48.74 7.03 -7.19
C SER A 506 47.52 7.87 -6.80
N HIS A 507 47.57 9.18 -7.09
CA HIS A 507 46.53 10.12 -6.66
C HIS A 507 45.19 9.95 -7.37
N LEU A 508 45.19 9.47 -8.62
CA LEU A 508 43.93 9.25 -9.34
C LEU A 508 43.17 8.03 -8.79
N LYS A 509 43.88 6.99 -8.36
CA LYS A 509 43.23 5.81 -7.75
C LYS A 509 42.55 6.14 -6.43
N GLU A 510 43.12 7.06 -5.67
CA GLU A 510 42.61 7.49 -4.36
C GLU A 510 41.67 8.70 -4.45
N SER A 511 41.44 9.23 -5.66
CA SER A 511 40.59 10.41 -5.85
C SER A 511 39.12 10.07 -5.54
N PRO A 512 38.44 10.83 -4.66
CA PRO A 512 37.03 10.61 -4.33
C PRO A 512 36.08 11.00 -5.48
N LEU A 513 36.60 11.62 -6.54
CA LEU A 513 35.83 12.09 -7.69
C LEU A 513 35.67 11.04 -8.80
N LEU A 514 36.50 9.99 -8.79
CA LEU A 514 36.44 8.94 -9.81
C LEU A 514 35.60 7.77 -9.33
N PHE A 515 34.90 7.16 -10.28
CA PHE A 515 34.06 5.99 -9.99
C PHE A 515 34.93 4.71 -9.96
N PRO A 516 34.80 3.87 -8.93
CA PRO A 516 35.44 2.56 -8.90
C PRO A 516 35.04 1.71 -10.11
N TYR A 517 36.01 1.10 -10.78
CA TYR A 517 35.74 0.21 -11.92
C TYR A 517 35.77 -1.27 -11.49
N TYR A 518 34.74 -2.02 -11.86
CA TYR A 518 34.60 -3.45 -11.55
C TYR A 518 34.67 -4.30 -12.83
N PRO A 519 35.87 -4.59 -13.37
CA PRO A 519 36.03 -5.21 -14.69
C PRO A 519 35.44 -6.62 -14.78
N ARG A 520 35.60 -7.43 -13.72
CA ARG A 520 35.25 -8.85 -13.71
C ARG A 520 33.90 -9.15 -13.06
N LYS A 521 33.13 -8.14 -12.68
CA LYS A 521 31.86 -8.32 -11.97
C LYS A 521 30.65 -8.11 -12.88
N SER A 522 29.58 -8.85 -12.58
CA SER A 522 28.29 -8.77 -13.26
C SER A 522 27.58 -7.43 -12.99
N LEU A 523 26.55 -7.14 -13.78
CA LEU A 523 25.71 -5.95 -13.58
C LEU A 523 24.92 -6.07 -12.27
N HIS A 524 24.41 -7.26 -11.96
CA HIS A 524 23.67 -7.57 -10.73
C HIS A 524 24.51 -7.33 -9.47
N PHE A 525 25.79 -7.71 -9.47
CA PHE A 525 26.69 -7.43 -8.34
C PHE A 525 26.80 -5.92 -8.06
N VAL A 526 27.05 -5.12 -9.11
CA VAL A 526 27.17 -3.66 -8.97
C VAL A 526 25.83 -3.04 -8.54
N LYS A 527 24.72 -3.55 -9.08
CA LYS A 527 23.36 -3.14 -8.70
C LYS A 527 23.08 -3.37 -7.21
N ARG A 528 23.31 -4.59 -6.70
CA ARG A 528 23.09 -4.93 -5.27
C ARG A 528 23.98 -4.10 -4.36
N ARG A 529 25.24 -3.87 -4.76
CA ARG A 529 26.16 -3.00 -4.01
C ARG A 529 25.64 -1.56 -3.94
N MET A 530 25.18 -1.02 -5.06
CA MET A 530 24.58 0.32 -5.15
C MET A 530 23.34 0.43 -4.25
N GLU A 531 22.41 -0.52 -4.34
CA GLU A 531 21.21 -0.58 -3.50
C GLU A 531 21.56 -0.61 -2.01
N ASN A 532 22.47 -1.49 -1.59
CA ASN A 532 22.85 -1.62 -0.19
C ASN A 532 23.43 -0.31 0.39
N ILE A 533 24.26 0.41 -0.38
CA ILE A 533 24.83 1.69 0.06
C ILE A 533 23.74 2.77 0.16
N ILE A 534 22.83 2.82 -0.82
CA ILE A 534 21.71 3.78 -0.80
C ILE A 534 20.75 3.45 0.35
N ASP A 535 20.43 2.18 0.59
CA ASP A 535 19.56 1.73 1.67
C ASP A 535 20.13 2.08 3.05
N GLN A 536 21.44 1.97 3.24
CA GLN A 536 22.10 2.43 4.47
C GLN A 536 21.90 3.93 4.69
N CYS A 537 22.00 4.74 3.63
CA CYS A 537 21.74 6.18 3.69
C CYS A 537 20.26 6.50 3.96
N LEU A 538 19.35 5.68 3.43
CA LEU A 538 17.90 5.80 3.59
C LEU A 538 17.44 5.42 5.01
N GLN A 539 18.06 4.42 5.63
CA GLN A 539 17.65 3.92 6.96
C GLN A 539 18.14 4.82 8.11
N LYS A 540 19.32 5.43 7.98
CA LYS A 540 19.96 6.21 9.07
C LYS A 540 19.09 7.36 9.60
N PRO A 541 18.41 8.18 8.77
CA PRO A 541 17.49 9.21 9.26
C PRO A 541 16.32 8.64 10.07
N ALA A 542 15.78 7.49 9.68
CA ALA A 542 14.64 6.89 10.39
C ALA A 542 14.97 6.55 11.84
N ASP A 543 16.16 6.01 12.08
CA ASP A 543 16.62 5.67 13.43
C ASP A 543 17.01 6.91 14.25
N VAL A 544 17.66 7.90 13.62
CA VAL A 544 18.07 9.14 14.31
C VAL A 544 16.86 9.96 14.73
N ILE A 545 15.92 10.18 13.81
CA ILE A 545 14.67 10.89 14.08
C ILE A 545 13.82 10.10 15.08
N GLY A 546 13.75 8.78 14.94
CA GLY A 546 13.06 7.90 15.88
C GLY A 546 13.57 8.00 17.32
N LYS A 547 14.90 8.03 17.52
CA LYS A 547 15.53 8.20 18.83
C LYS A 547 15.32 9.60 19.44
N SER A 548 15.04 10.60 18.60
CA SER A 548 14.74 11.95 19.08
C SER A 548 13.34 12.07 19.70
N MET A 549 12.43 11.14 19.39
CA MET A 549 11.07 11.12 19.91
C MET A 549 11.04 10.42 21.27
N ASN A 550 11.16 11.20 22.34
CA ASN A 550 11.00 10.72 23.70
C ASN A 550 9.52 10.68 24.09
N GLN A 551 9.16 9.66 24.87
CA GLN A 551 7.86 9.61 25.54
C GLN A 551 7.81 10.69 26.61
N ALA A 552 6.96 11.70 26.40
CA ALA A 552 6.84 12.82 27.32
C ALA A 552 5.78 12.56 28.40
N ILE A 553 4.63 11.96 28.03
CA ILE A 553 3.56 11.65 28.98
C ILE A 553 3.00 10.23 28.79
N CYS A 554 2.64 9.61 29.91
CA CYS A 554 1.85 8.38 30.01
C CYS A 554 0.64 8.62 30.94
N ILE A 555 -0.56 8.26 30.49
CA ILE A 555 -1.80 8.31 31.27
C ILE A 555 -2.48 6.94 31.14
N PRO A 556 -2.45 6.10 32.19
CA PRO A 556 -3.17 4.83 32.17
C PRO A 556 -4.68 5.10 32.28
N LEU A 557 -5.48 4.57 31.34
CA LEU A 557 -6.90 4.90 31.23
C LEU A 557 -7.75 3.95 32.10
N TYR A 558 -7.74 2.66 31.77
CA TYR A 558 -8.54 1.64 32.46
C TYR A 558 -7.94 0.25 32.29
N ARG A 559 -8.30 -0.67 33.18
CA ARG A 559 -7.99 -2.09 33.08
C ARG A 559 -9.23 -2.93 33.31
N ASP A 560 -9.67 -3.67 32.29
CA ASP A 560 -10.83 -4.55 32.39
C ASP A 560 -10.80 -5.72 31.40
N ALA A 561 -11.81 -6.59 31.49
CA ALA A 561 -11.95 -7.79 30.66
C ALA A 561 -12.78 -7.55 29.38
N ARG A 562 -13.07 -6.30 29.00
CA ARG A 562 -13.94 -6.01 27.83
C ARG A 562 -13.32 -6.47 26.50
N SER A 563 -12.01 -6.61 26.48
CA SER A 563 -11.21 -7.10 25.35
C SER A 563 -11.22 -8.62 25.23
N GLU A 564 -11.59 -9.36 26.27
CA GLU A 564 -11.66 -10.83 26.27
C GLU A 564 -13.01 -11.37 25.76
N GLU A 565 -13.99 -10.49 25.51
CA GLU A 565 -15.26 -10.91 24.91
C GLU A 565 -15.03 -11.53 23.52
N SER A 566 -15.65 -12.68 23.26
CA SER A 566 -15.45 -13.51 22.05
C SER A 566 -15.94 -12.90 20.74
N THR A 567 -16.39 -11.63 20.76
CA THR A 567 -16.82 -10.91 19.57
C THR A 567 -15.64 -10.21 18.92
N ARG A 568 -15.58 -10.21 17.58
CA ARG A 568 -14.50 -9.54 16.85
C ARG A 568 -14.54 -8.04 17.14
N ARG A 569 -13.46 -7.53 17.75
CA ARG A 569 -13.28 -6.11 18.03
C ARG A 569 -12.86 -5.39 16.75
N LEU A 570 -13.64 -4.40 16.33
CA LEU A 570 -13.14 -3.40 15.39
C LEU A 570 -12.19 -2.48 16.16
N PHE A 571 -10.95 -2.32 15.69
CA PHE A 571 -9.98 -1.36 16.24
C PHE A 571 -10.34 0.11 15.92
N LYS A 572 -11.59 0.49 16.19
CA LYS A 572 -12.11 1.86 16.04
C LYS A 572 -12.17 2.63 17.36
N PHE A 573 -12.24 1.91 18.49
CA PHE A 573 -12.47 2.51 19.80
C PHE A 573 -11.51 1.91 20.86
N PRO A 574 -10.85 2.72 21.70
CA PRO A 574 -10.87 4.20 21.80
C PRO A 574 -10.43 4.95 20.54
N PHE A 575 -10.88 6.18 20.36
CA PHE A 575 -10.68 6.98 19.15
C PHE A 575 -9.89 8.26 19.41
N LEU A 576 -8.84 8.51 18.62
CA LEU A 576 -8.04 9.74 18.67
C LEU A 576 -8.39 10.69 17.51
N TRP A 577 -8.37 11.99 17.81
CA TRP A 577 -8.60 13.07 16.84
C TRP A 577 -7.65 14.23 17.08
N ASN A 578 -7.11 14.81 16.00
CA ASN A 578 -6.40 16.08 16.06
C ASN A 578 -7.30 17.20 15.55
N ASN A 579 -7.72 18.07 16.46
CA ASN A 579 -8.41 19.31 16.10
C ASN A 579 -7.35 20.30 15.62
N LYS A 580 -7.36 20.58 14.32
CA LYS A 580 -6.33 21.37 13.63
C LYS A 580 -6.47 22.86 13.88
N THR A 581 -7.67 23.33 14.22
CA THR A 581 -7.95 24.75 14.44
C THR A 581 -7.51 25.19 15.83
N LEU A 582 -7.76 24.35 16.84
CA LEU A 582 -7.41 24.60 18.24
C LEU A 582 -6.06 24.03 18.64
N ASN A 583 -5.41 23.24 17.78
CA ASN A 583 -4.17 22.52 18.09
C ASN A 583 -4.29 21.65 19.36
N LEU A 584 -5.37 20.85 19.40
CA LEU A 584 -5.64 19.92 20.51
C LEU A 584 -5.71 18.48 20.01
N HIS A 585 -5.17 17.57 20.81
CA HIS A 585 -5.47 16.14 20.73
C HIS A 585 -6.69 15.84 21.57
N TYR A 586 -7.68 15.20 20.96
CA TYR A 586 -8.85 14.66 21.64
C TYR A 586 -8.81 13.13 21.61
N LEU A 587 -9.21 12.53 22.72
CA LEU A 587 -9.37 11.09 22.90
C LEU A 587 -10.78 10.82 23.41
N LEU A 588 -11.52 9.99 22.67
CA LEU A 588 -12.79 9.42 23.08
C LEU A 588 -12.55 8.01 23.60
N PHE A 589 -13.01 7.74 24.82
CA PHE A 589 -12.92 6.42 25.44
C PHE A 589 -14.10 6.21 26.40
N THR A 590 -14.31 4.97 26.84
CA THR A 590 -15.34 4.66 27.83
C THR A 590 -14.74 3.99 29.05
N ILE A 591 -15.24 4.35 30.23
CA ILE A 591 -14.91 3.70 31.50
C ILE A 591 -16.15 2.92 31.93
N LEU A 592 -15.93 1.71 32.45
CA LEU A 592 -17.01 0.89 33.02
C LEU A 592 -17.26 1.32 34.46
N GLU A 593 -18.43 1.88 34.75
CA GLU A 593 -18.87 2.30 36.07
C GLU A 593 -20.30 1.76 36.28
N ASP A 594 -20.58 1.07 37.38
CA ASP A 594 -21.90 0.48 37.67
C ASP A 594 -22.47 -0.41 36.54
N SER A 595 -21.61 -1.19 35.88
CA SER A 595 -21.95 -2.01 34.71
C SER A 595 -22.44 -1.22 33.48
N LEU A 596 -22.21 0.08 33.44
CA LEU A 596 -22.51 0.99 32.33
C LEU A 596 -21.23 1.57 31.75
N TYR A 597 -21.12 1.61 30.42
CA TYR A 597 -20.00 2.29 29.77
C TYR A 597 -20.28 3.80 29.71
N LYS A 598 -19.57 4.55 30.55
CA LYS A 598 -19.64 6.00 30.62
C LYS A 598 -18.63 6.61 29.66
N MET A 599 -19.09 7.51 28.79
CA MET A 599 -18.24 8.18 27.81
C MET A 599 -17.37 9.23 28.49
N CYS A 600 -16.07 9.22 28.21
CA CYS A 600 -15.10 10.20 28.66
C CYS A 600 -14.37 10.82 27.47
N ILE A 601 -14.09 12.12 27.58
CA ILE A 601 -13.34 12.90 26.61
C ILE A 601 -12.10 13.42 27.33
N LEU A 602 -10.93 13.01 26.85
CA LEU A 602 -9.64 13.58 27.27
C LEU A 602 -9.16 14.51 26.15
N ARG A 603 -8.80 15.75 26.49
CA ARG A 603 -8.17 16.68 25.56
C ARG A 603 -6.85 17.21 26.11
N ARG A 604 -5.86 17.34 25.23
CA ARG A 604 -4.54 17.87 25.55
C ARG A 604 -4.03 18.76 24.43
N HIS A 605 -3.20 19.73 24.78
CA HIS A 605 -2.58 20.59 23.78
C HIS A 605 -1.53 19.81 22.97
N THR A 606 -1.37 20.13 21.68
CA THR A 606 -0.37 19.48 20.81
C THR A 606 1.05 19.83 21.26
N ASP A 607 1.26 21.04 21.75
CA ASP A 607 2.47 21.46 22.46
C ASP A 607 2.43 20.95 23.91
N ILE A 608 3.41 20.12 24.27
CA ILE A 608 3.51 19.47 25.58
C ILE A 608 3.73 20.49 26.71
N SER A 609 4.35 21.63 26.40
CA SER A 609 4.60 22.70 27.39
C SER A 609 3.33 23.45 27.83
N GLN A 610 2.24 23.32 27.06
CA GLN A 610 0.99 24.02 27.33
C GLN A 610 -0.05 23.10 27.98
N SER A 611 -0.69 23.60 29.03
CA SER A 611 -1.84 22.95 29.64
C SER A 611 -3.14 23.45 29.01
N VAL A 612 -4.16 22.58 28.95
CA VAL A 612 -5.51 22.94 28.53
C VAL A 612 -6.47 22.82 29.71
N SER A 613 -7.42 23.75 29.82
CA SER A 613 -8.51 23.65 30.80
C SER A 613 -9.47 22.51 30.45
N ASN A 614 -10.16 21.96 31.44
CA ASN A 614 -11.12 20.86 31.26
C ASN A 614 -10.49 19.69 30.47
N GLY A 615 -9.28 19.29 30.87
CA GLY A 615 -8.53 18.26 30.17
C GLY A 615 -9.22 16.89 30.16
N LEU A 616 -10.05 16.58 31.16
CA LEU A 616 -10.83 15.34 31.23
C LEU A 616 -12.27 15.67 31.63
N MET A 617 -13.24 15.10 30.90
CA MET A 617 -14.66 15.26 31.18
C MET A 617 -15.44 13.98 30.85
N ALA A 618 -16.34 13.57 31.74
CA ALA A 618 -17.29 12.48 31.48
C ALA A 618 -18.66 13.04 31.06
N ILE A 619 -19.37 12.30 30.23
CA ILE A 619 -20.68 12.70 29.69
C ILE A 619 -21.76 11.75 30.20
N LYS A 620 -22.83 12.33 30.76
CA LYS A 620 -24.06 11.62 31.12
C LYS A 620 -25.20 12.10 30.22
N PHE A 621 -25.82 11.17 29.51
CA PHE A 621 -26.97 11.44 28.67
C PHE A 621 -28.24 11.43 29.53
N GLY A 622 -28.86 12.59 29.73
CA GLY A 622 -29.98 12.79 30.64
C GLY A 622 -31.35 12.52 30.00
N SER A 623 -31.68 13.25 28.95
CA SER A 623 -32.95 13.07 28.23
C SER A 623 -32.85 13.37 26.75
N PHE A 624 -33.73 12.74 25.98
CA PHE A 624 -33.89 12.93 24.54
C PHE A 624 -35.33 13.38 24.23
N THR A 625 -35.47 14.47 23.51
CA THR A 625 -36.76 15.05 23.09
C THR A 625 -36.59 15.74 21.74
N TYR A 626 -37.69 16.05 21.05
CA TYR A 626 -37.68 17.01 19.95
C TYR A 626 -38.48 18.24 20.34
N ALA A 627 -38.16 19.41 19.77
CA ALA A 627 -38.97 20.61 19.98
C ALA A 627 -40.42 20.47 19.45
N THR A 628 -40.64 19.52 18.53
CA THR A 628 -41.93 19.22 17.89
C THR A 628 -42.74 18.16 18.63
N THR A 629 -42.15 17.43 19.59
CA THR A 629 -42.85 16.42 20.39
C THR A 629 -42.81 16.80 21.87
N GLU A 630 -43.91 16.63 22.59
CA GLU A 630 -43.94 16.83 24.05
C GLU A 630 -43.38 15.61 24.81
N LYS A 631 -43.10 14.49 24.12
CA LYS A 631 -42.59 13.26 24.72
C LYS A 631 -41.09 13.37 25.00
N VAL A 632 -40.72 13.24 26.28
CA VAL A 632 -39.32 13.26 26.73
C VAL A 632 -38.89 11.86 27.15
N ARG A 633 -37.97 11.26 26.41
CA ARG A 633 -37.38 9.96 26.76
C ARG A 633 -36.27 10.15 27.80
N ARG A 634 -36.43 9.53 28.96
CA ARG A 634 -35.43 9.49 30.04
C ARG A 634 -35.13 8.05 30.39
N SER A 635 -33.86 7.67 30.32
CA SER A 635 -33.39 6.33 30.66
C SER A 635 -31.91 6.38 31.09
N THR A 636 -31.38 5.23 31.47
CA THR A 636 -29.95 4.99 31.64
C THR A 636 -29.36 4.46 30.33
N TYR A 637 -28.33 5.17 29.83
CA TYR A 637 -27.70 4.88 28.55
C TYR A 637 -26.26 4.46 28.74
N SER A 638 -25.84 3.43 28.01
CA SER A 638 -24.45 2.98 27.91
C SER A 638 -23.87 3.38 26.55
N CYS A 639 -22.67 3.94 26.53
CA CYS A 639 -21.98 4.30 25.29
C CYS A 639 -21.30 3.07 24.67
N LEU A 640 -21.57 2.78 23.40
CA LEU A 640 -20.96 1.65 22.68
C LEU A 640 -19.75 2.06 21.86
N ASP A 641 -19.92 3.12 21.07
CA ASP A 641 -18.92 3.65 20.15
C ASP A 641 -19.14 5.15 19.97
N ALA A 642 -18.06 5.86 19.71
CA ALA A 642 -18.09 7.30 19.47
C ALA A 642 -16.94 7.70 18.53
N GLN A 643 -17.24 8.58 17.59
CA GLN A 643 -16.27 9.09 16.64
C GLN A 643 -16.51 10.58 16.37
N PHE A 644 -15.43 11.34 16.17
CA PHE A 644 -15.54 12.72 15.69
C PHE A 644 -16.24 12.78 14.33
N TYR A 645 -17.23 13.66 14.24
CA TYR A 645 -17.89 14.01 12.98
C TYR A 645 -17.17 15.19 12.34
N ASP A 646 -16.95 16.26 13.11
CA ASP A 646 -16.13 17.43 12.78
C ASP A 646 -15.42 17.95 14.04
N ASP A 647 -14.73 19.09 13.93
CA ASP A 647 -13.97 19.67 15.05
C ASP A 647 -14.83 20.10 16.25
N GLU A 648 -16.15 20.23 16.08
CA GLU A 648 -17.10 20.72 17.09
C GLU A 648 -18.15 19.68 17.50
N THR A 649 -18.25 18.55 16.80
CA THR A 649 -19.34 17.58 16.98
C THR A 649 -18.83 16.14 16.98
N VAL A 650 -19.33 15.34 17.91
CA VAL A 650 -19.01 13.90 18.03
C VAL A 650 -20.27 13.07 17.80
N THR A 651 -20.21 12.10 16.88
CA THR A 651 -21.30 11.13 16.69
C THR A 651 -21.14 9.99 17.68
N VAL A 652 -22.20 9.67 18.43
CA VAL A 652 -22.20 8.65 19.49
C VAL A 652 -23.32 7.64 19.26
N VAL A 653 -23.04 6.35 19.49
CA VAL A 653 -24.03 5.28 19.54
C VAL A 653 -24.27 4.88 20.99
N LEU A 654 -25.52 4.99 21.43
CA LEU A 654 -25.93 4.66 22.79
C LEU A 654 -26.82 3.42 22.80
N LYS A 655 -26.73 2.65 23.89
CA LYS A 655 -27.64 1.57 24.25
C LYS A 655 -28.50 2.00 25.42
N ASP A 656 -29.81 2.00 25.22
CA ASP A 656 -30.80 2.10 26.27
C ASP A 656 -30.87 0.77 27.03
N THR A 657 -30.65 0.77 28.34
CA THR A 657 -30.63 -0.47 29.13
C THR A 657 -32.00 -1.07 29.38
N VAL A 658 -33.06 -0.26 29.31
CA VAL A 658 -34.45 -0.72 29.52
C VAL A 658 -35.23 -0.83 28.22
N GLY A 659 -34.64 -0.41 27.09
CA GLY A 659 -35.27 -0.47 25.78
C GLY A 659 -35.56 -1.91 25.32
N ARG A 660 -36.74 -2.14 24.75
CA ARG A 660 -37.07 -3.42 24.10
C ARG A 660 -36.15 -3.67 22.90
N GLU A 661 -35.92 -4.95 22.62
CA GLU A 661 -35.07 -5.39 21.51
C GLU A 661 -35.58 -4.82 20.17
N GLY A 662 -34.76 -4.00 19.50
CA GLY A 662 -35.12 -3.32 18.25
C GLY A 662 -35.46 -1.82 18.40
N ARG A 663 -35.56 -1.29 19.63
CA ARG A 663 -35.64 0.15 19.96
C ARG A 663 -34.71 0.54 21.11
N ASP A 664 -33.64 -0.22 21.27
CA ASP A 664 -32.64 -0.08 22.33
C ASP A 664 -31.41 0.72 21.91
N ARG A 665 -31.31 1.20 20.66
CA ARG A 665 -30.13 1.90 20.14
C ARG A 665 -30.46 3.30 19.66
N LEU A 666 -29.61 4.27 20.04
CA LEU A 666 -29.76 5.67 19.65
C LEU A 666 -28.49 6.15 18.95
N LEU A 667 -28.68 7.00 17.94
CA LEU A 667 -27.62 7.76 17.28
C LEU A 667 -27.74 9.23 17.70
N VAL A 668 -26.67 9.81 18.21
CA VAL A 668 -26.69 11.16 18.81
C VAL A 668 -25.52 11.98 18.29
N GLN A 669 -25.76 13.24 17.90
CA GLN A 669 -24.70 14.22 17.67
C GLN A 669 -24.46 15.02 18.95
N LEU A 670 -23.25 14.92 19.50
CA LEU A 670 -22.80 15.59 20.71
C LEU A 670 -22.04 16.88 20.36
N PRO A 671 -22.63 18.07 20.58
CA PRO A 671 -21.94 19.34 20.33
C PRO A 671 -20.95 19.65 21.45
N LEU A 672 -19.67 19.76 21.09
CA LEU A 672 -18.57 20.07 22.01
C LEU A 672 -18.64 21.50 22.56
N SER A 673 -19.30 22.42 21.86
CA SER A 673 -19.56 23.78 22.36
C SER A 673 -20.40 23.79 23.64
N LEU A 674 -21.40 22.88 23.75
CA LEU A 674 -22.20 22.71 24.96
C LEU A 674 -21.43 21.94 26.04
N VAL A 675 -20.58 21.00 25.65
CA VAL A 675 -19.71 20.25 26.59
C VAL A 675 -18.74 21.20 27.29
N TYR A 676 -18.08 22.06 26.52
CA TYR A 676 -17.09 23.03 26.99
C TYR A 676 -17.68 24.44 27.11
N ASN A 677 -18.96 24.56 27.51
CA ASN A 677 -19.57 25.87 27.75
C ASN A 677 -18.73 26.68 28.74
N SER A 678 -18.38 27.90 28.37
CA SER A 678 -17.48 28.77 29.14
C SER A 678 -18.09 29.19 30.48
N GLU A 679 -19.41 29.31 30.55
CA GLU A 679 -20.16 29.74 31.73
C GLU A 679 -19.96 28.80 32.93
N ASP A 680 -19.98 27.48 32.70
CA ASP A 680 -19.86 26.47 33.77
C ASP A 680 -18.47 25.81 33.80
N SER A 681 -17.54 26.28 32.98
CA SER A 681 -16.23 25.63 32.77
C SER A 681 -15.38 25.53 34.05
N THR A 682 -15.64 26.37 35.05
CA THR A 682 -14.94 26.35 36.35
C THR A 682 -15.48 25.29 37.32
N GLU A 683 -16.71 24.85 37.15
CA GLU A 683 -17.36 23.85 38.01
C GLU A 683 -16.89 22.41 37.68
N TYR A 684 -16.63 22.16 36.39
CA TYR A 684 -16.23 20.84 35.87
C TYR A 684 -14.71 20.72 35.74
N GLN A 685 -14.02 20.63 36.87
CA GLN A 685 -12.56 20.42 36.94
C GLN A 685 -12.22 19.00 37.43
N PHE A 686 -11.23 18.39 36.80
CA PHE A 686 -10.70 17.10 37.25
C PHE A 686 -9.89 17.29 38.53
N THR A 687 -10.33 16.62 39.61
CA THR A 687 -9.71 16.72 40.93
C THR A 687 -8.73 15.58 41.23
N GLY A 688 -8.66 14.57 40.36
CA GLY A 688 -7.76 13.42 40.48
C GLY A 688 -6.37 13.70 39.89
N THR A 689 -5.58 12.63 39.69
CA THR A 689 -4.23 12.71 39.13
C THR A 689 -4.07 11.82 37.89
N TYR A 690 -3.44 12.36 36.84
CA TYR A 690 -3.18 11.65 35.58
C TYR A 690 -2.13 10.53 35.66
N SER A 691 -1.39 10.43 36.77
CA SER A 691 -0.38 9.37 36.98
C SER A 691 -0.99 8.05 37.45
N ALA A 692 -2.18 8.11 38.07
CA ALA A 692 -2.92 6.93 38.50
C ALA A 692 -4.01 6.61 37.46
N ARG A 693 -4.52 5.37 37.47
CA ARG A 693 -5.49 4.91 36.48
C ARG A 693 -6.82 5.64 36.64
N LEU A 694 -7.47 5.98 35.53
CA LEU A 694 -8.69 6.81 35.56
C LEU A 694 -9.92 6.03 36.04
N ASP A 695 -10.00 4.73 35.77
CA ASP A 695 -11.06 3.83 36.27
C ASP A 695 -11.07 3.68 37.80
N GLU A 696 -9.93 3.83 38.48
CA GLU A 696 -9.83 3.81 39.94
C GLU A 696 -10.35 5.12 40.57
N GLN A 697 -10.52 6.18 39.78
CA GLN A 697 -10.82 7.54 40.23
C GLN A 697 -12.14 8.08 39.64
N CYS A 698 -13.12 7.22 39.34
CA CYS A 698 -14.38 7.61 38.71
C CYS A 698 -15.10 8.79 39.38
N SER A 699 -15.07 8.87 40.72
CA SER A 699 -15.70 9.95 41.49
C SER A 699 -15.01 11.30 41.35
N ALA A 700 -13.73 11.33 40.96
CA ALA A 700 -12.96 12.55 40.74
C ALA A 700 -13.14 13.12 39.32
N ILE A 701 -13.74 12.33 38.40
CA ILE A 701 -13.97 12.74 37.01
C ILE A 701 -15.24 13.60 36.93
N PRO A 702 -15.12 14.88 36.50
CA PRO A 702 -16.28 15.76 36.39
C PRO A 702 -17.22 15.23 35.32
N THR A 703 -18.51 15.07 35.68
CA THR A 703 -19.52 14.49 34.79
C THR A 703 -20.55 15.55 34.42
N ARG A 704 -20.63 15.89 33.13
CA ARG A 704 -21.62 16.83 32.61
C ARG A 704 -22.86 16.07 32.14
N THR A 705 -24.04 16.47 32.64
CA THR A 705 -25.32 15.89 32.20
C THR A 705 -25.87 16.72 31.05
N MET A 706 -26.22 16.07 29.94
CA MET A 706 -26.72 16.73 28.73
C MET A 706 -28.11 16.26 28.33
N HIS A 707 -28.92 17.21 27.87
CA HIS A 707 -30.27 17.00 27.37
C HIS A 707 -30.30 17.38 25.89
N PHE A 708 -30.84 16.50 25.05
CA PHE A 708 -30.78 16.63 23.60
C PHE A 708 -32.17 16.90 23.04
N GLU A 709 -32.33 18.07 22.44
CA GLU A 709 -33.60 18.54 21.85
C GLU A 709 -33.60 18.45 20.31
N LYS A 710 -32.42 18.23 19.71
CA LYS A 710 -32.17 18.22 18.25
C LYS A 710 -31.02 17.28 17.91
N HIS A 711 -30.93 16.89 16.63
CA HIS A 711 -29.82 16.13 16.05
C HIS A 711 -29.54 14.81 16.79
N TRP A 712 -30.59 14.04 17.00
CA TRP A 712 -30.50 12.64 17.42
C TRP A 712 -31.58 11.83 16.69
N ARG A 713 -31.44 10.51 16.66
CA ARG A 713 -32.43 9.59 16.10
C ARG A 713 -32.43 8.26 16.86
N LEU A 714 -33.61 7.74 17.15
CA LEU A 714 -33.78 6.36 17.60
C LEU A 714 -33.60 5.39 16.41
N LEU A 715 -32.77 4.36 16.58
CA LEU A 715 -32.50 3.38 15.54
C LEU A 715 -33.48 2.22 15.64
N GLU A 716 -34.50 2.27 14.79
CA GLU A 716 -35.52 1.23 14.72
C GLU A 716 -35.00 -0.03 14.01
N SER A 717 -35.31 -1.19 14.58
CA SER A 717 -35.00 -2.54 14.07
C SER A 717 -33.52 -2.79 13.75
N MET A 718 -32.61 -2.02 14.36
CA MET A 718 -31.17 -2.12 14.12
C MET A 718 -30.39 -2.30 15.42
N LYS A 719 -29.67 -3.42 15.52
CA LYS A 719 -28.71 -3.68 16.61
C LYS A 719 -27.39 -2.94 16.37
N ALA A 720 -27.46 -1.62 16.27
CA ALA A 720 -26.30 -0.75 16.01
C ALA A 720 -25.23 -0.92 17.09
N GLN A 721 -23.97 -1.02 16.65
CA GLN A 721 -22.82 -1.22 17.52
C GLN A 721 -21.70 -0.20 17.26
N TYR A 722 -21.38 0.06 15.99
CA TYR A 722 -20.26 0.93 15.60
C TYR A 722 -20.72 2.07 14.68
N VAL A 723 -19.99 3.17 14.69
CA VAL A 723 -20.26 4.34 13.85
C VAL A 723 -19.05 4.77 13.02
N ALA A 724 -19.33 5.37 11.86
CA ALA A 724 -18.38 5.96 10.96
C ALA A 724 -18.91 7.32 10.49
N GLY A 725 -18.35 8.43 10.97
CA GLY A 725 -18.78 9.78 10.61
C GLY A 725 -17.85 10.48 9.60
N ASN A 726 -18.40 11.39 8.80
CA ASN A 726 -17.65 12.41 8.06
C ASN A 726 -18.44 13.73 8.02
N GLY A 727 -17.95 14.74 8.74
CA GLY A 727 -18.56 16.07 8.81
C GLY A 727 -18.33 16.95 7.58
N PHE A 728 -17.28 16.71 6.79
CA PHE A 728 -17.06 17.44 5.53
C PHE A 728 -18.13 17.15 4.48
N ARG A 729 -18.53 15.88 4.35
CA ARG A 729 -19.63 15.45 3.45
C ARG A 729 -20.97 15.33 4.13
N LYS A 730 -21.02 15.55 5.45
CA LYS A 730 -22.18 15.45 6.30
C LYS A 730 -22.91 14.10 6.29
N VAL A 731 -22.14 13.03 6.28
CA VAL A 731 -22.64 11.65 6.20
C VAL A 731 -22.19 10.85 7.42
N SER A 732 -22.98 9.85 7.79
CA SER A 732 -22.61 8.88 8.81
C SER A 732 -23.06 7.48 8.41
N CYS A 733 -22.32 6.46 8.82
CA CYS A 733 -22.60 5.06 8.56
C CYS A 733 -22.57 4.31 9.89
N VAL A 734 -23.59 3.49 10.14
CA VAL A 734 -23.71 2.67 11.34
C VAL A 734 -23.60 1.20 10.93
N LEU A 735 -22.79 0.45 11.67
CA LEU A 735 -22.62 -0.99 11.51
C LEU A 735 -23.24 -1.70 12.72
N SER A 736 -24.04 -2.73 12.46
CA SER A 736 -24.67 -3.51 13.52
C SER A 736 -23.71 -4.52 14.17
N SER A 737 -24.13 -5.10 15.29
CA SER A 737 -23.37 -6.13 16.03
C SER A 737 -23.10 -7.41 15.24
N ASN A 738 -23.86 -7.69 14.17
CA ASN A 738 -23.60 -8.85 13.31
C ASN A 738 -22.49 -8.60 12.27
N LEU A 739 -21.91 -7.39 12.25
CA LEU A 739 -20.85 -6.95 11.33
C LEU A 739 -21.21 -7.02 9.84
N ARG A 740 -22.49 -7.18 9.48
CA ARG A 740 -22.96 -7.33 8.10
C ARG A 740 -24.02 -6.30 7.71
N HIS A 741 -24.86 -5.90 8.66
CA HIS A 741 -25.91 -4.91 8.44
C HIS A 741 -25.36 -3.49 8.55
N VAL A 742 -25.44 -2.73 7.46
CA VAL A 742 -24.98 -1.34 7.37
C VAL A 742 -26.16 -0.43 7.04
N ARG A 743 -26.27 0.68 7.77
CA ARG A 743 -27.22 1.76 7.48
C ARG A 743 -26.48 3.09 7.38
N VAL A 744 -26.76 3.85 6.33
CA VAL A 744 -26.06 5.10 6.01
C VAL A 744 -27.05 6.26 6.04
N PHE A 745 -26.60 7.35 6.66
CA PHE A 745 -27.38 8.52 7.00
C PHE A 745 -26.78 9.78 6.39
N GLU A 746 -27.65 10.66 5.95
CA GLU A 746 -27.37 12.08 5.71
C GLU A 746 -27.76 12.85 6.98
N MET A 747 -26.83 13.60 7.53
CA MET A 747 -26.95 14.13 8.90
C MET A 747 -27.46 15.58 8.95
N ASP A 748 -27.62 16.23 7.80
CA ASP A 748 -28.07 17.63 7.71
C ASP A 748 -29.51 17.81 7.22
N ILE A 749 -30.19 16.72 6.89
CA ILE A 749 -31.58 16.73 6.46
C ILE A 749 -32.38 15.75 7.32
N ASP A 750 -33.52 16.21 7.81
CA ASP A 750 -34.50 15.37 8.51
C ASP A 750 -35.06 14.30 7.56
N ASP A 751 -35.51 13.20 8.14
CA ASP A 751 -36.15 12.12 7.37
C ASP A 751 -37.49 12.57 6.79
N GLU A 752 -37.90 11.93 5.70
CA GLU A 752 -39.18 12.21 5.03
C GLU A 752 -40.34 11.46 5.70
N TRP A 753 -40.03 10.43 6.50
CA TRP A 753 -40.98 9.63 7.23
C TRP A 753 -41.23 10.22 8.62
N GLU A 754 -42.50 10.45 8.93
CA GLU A 754 -42.94 10.90 10.25
C GLU A 754 -42.64 9.83 11.31
N LEU A 755 -42.27 10.27 12.51
CA LEU A 755 -41.91 9.38 13.60
C LEU A 755 -43.16 8.67 14.14
N ASP A 756 -43.22 7.34 14.03
CA ASP A 756 -44.34 6.54 14.51
C ASP A 756 -44.33 6.45 16.05
N GLU A 757 -44.94 7.45 16.70
CA GLU A 757 -45.03 7.56 18.16
C GLU A 757 -46.17 6.72 18.81
N SER A 758 -46.95 5.96 18.02
CA SER A 758 -48.20 5.31 18.43
C SER A 758 -48.05 4.00 19.24
N SER A 759 -46.82 3.53 19.46
CA SER A 759 -46.54 2.26 20.15
C SER A 759 -46.06 2.42 21.59
N ASP A 760 -45.73 3.64 22.01
CA ASP A 760 -45.34 3.92 23.41
C ASP A 760 -46.59 4.12 24.30
N GLU A 761 -47.79 4.33 23.73
CA GLU A 761 -49.04 4.59 24.47
C GLU A 761 -49.73 3.32 25.01
N GLU A 762 -49.42 2.13 24.48
CA GLU A 762 -49.87 0.87 25.09
C GLU A 762 -49.12 0.54 26.40
N GLU A 763 -48.04 1.28 26.71
CA GLU A 763 -47.12 0.95 27.81
C GLU A 763 -47.53 1.49 29.19
N GLU A 764 -48.38 2.52 29.32
CA GLU A 764 -48.85 2.99 30.64
C GLU A 764 -50.10 2.25 31.18
N ALA A 765 -50.83 1.51 30.34
CA ALA A 765 -52.09 0.88 30.72
C ALA A 765 -51.96 -0.54 31.33
N GLY A 766 -50.76 -1.13 31.31
CA GLY A 766 -50.53 -2.55 31.69
C GLY A 766 -50.52 -2.86 33.19
N THR A 767 -50.53 -1.87 34.08
CA THR A 767 -50.49 -2.08 35.54
C THR A 767 -51.88 -2.02 36.18
N LYS A 768 -52.70 -3.06 35.99
CA LYS A 768 -53.78 -3.41 36.94
C LYS A 768 -53.86 -4.93 37.16
N PRO A 769 -54.07 -5.41 38.41
CA PRO A 769 -54.02 -6.83 38.71
C PRO A 769 -55.32 -7.53 38.29
N VAL A 770 -55.19 -8.58 37.48
CA VAL A 770 -56.30 -9.47 37.13
C VAL A 770 -56.63 -10.36 38.33
N ARG A 771 -57.86 -10.25 38.85
CA ARG A 771 -58.42 -11.18 39.84
C ARG A 771 -58.75 -12.52 39.17
N ILE A 772 -58.24 -13.58 39.77
CA ILE A 772 -58.57 -14.98 39.49
C ILE A 772 -60.07 -15.22 39.78
N LYS A 773 -60.75 -15.90 38.85
CA LYS A 773 -61.97 -16.66 39.14
C LYS A 773 -61.86 -18.03 38.46
N GLU A 774 -61.84 -19.07 39.29
CA GLU A 774 -62.08 -20.47 38.94
C GLU A 774 -63.56 -20.73 38.66
N GLU A 775 -63.84 -21.72 37.80
CA GLU A 775 -64.93 -22.73 37.79
C GLU A 775 -65.08 -23.20 36.32
N ALA A 776 -64.74 -24.43 35.91
CA ALA A 776 -65.20 -25.79 36.26
C ALA A 776 -65.97 -26.41 35.07
N LEU A 777 -65.31 -27.40 34.43
CA LEU A 777 -65.80 -28.66 33.84
C LEU A 777 -67.19 -28.77 33.17
N SER A 778 -67.21 -29.26 31.92
CA SER A 778 -67.91 -30.53 31.57
C SER A 778 -67.60 -31.00 30.14
N GLU A 779 -67.42 -32.31 30.00
CA GLU A 779 -67.08 -33.14 28.84
C GLU A 779 -68.22 -33.29 27.80
N SER A 780 -67.86 -33.67 26.57
CA SER A 780 -68.54 -34.76 25.84
C SER A 780 -67.72 -35.26 24.63
N GLU A 781 -67.58 -36.60 24.59
CA GLU A 781 -66.99 -37.54 23.62
C GLU A 781 -67.72 -37.52 22.24
N ALA A 782 -67.39 -38.21 21.13
CA ALA A 782 -66.56 -39.39 20.84
C ALA A 782 -66.39 -39.59 19.30
N GLU A 783 -65.43 -40.48 18.92
CA GLU A 783 -65.41 -41.42 17.77
C GLU A 783 -65.30 -40.91 16.30
N ASN A 784 -64.62 -41.51 15.31
CA ASN A 784 -63.97 -42.83 15.12
C ASN A 784 -62.97 -42.78 13.92
N GLN A 785 -61.90 -43.60 13.94
CA GLN A 785 -60.99 -43.95 12.81
C GLN A 785 -61.62 -45.06 11.90
N PRO A 786 -60.99 -45.70 10.86
CA PRO A 786 -59.58 -45.68 10.37
C PRO A 786 -59.29 -45.86 8.84
N ALA A 787 -57.98 -45.85 8.52
CA ALA A 787 -57.22 -46.65 7.51
C ALA A 787 -57.04 -46.19 6.05
N GLY A 788 -55.77 -46.19 5.56
CA GLY A 788 -55.45 -46.40 4.14
C GLY A 788 -54.22 -45.74 3.50
N ALA A 789 -53.01 -46.24 3.80
CA ALA A 789 -51.79 -46.38 2.97
C ALA A 789 -51.45 -45.52 1.70
N VAL A 790 -50.24 -44.90 1.73
CA VAL A 790 -49.06 -45.07 0.83
C VAL A 790 -49.04 -44.46 -0.61
N LEU A 791 -48.18 -43.45 -0.83
CA LEU A 791 -47.06 -43.31 -1.82
C LEU A 791 -46.74 -41.85 -2.24
N ALA A 792 -45.46 -41.60 -2.53
CA ALA A 792 -44.77 -40.32 -2.74
C ALA A 792 -45.15 -39.55 -4.03
N PRO A 793 -44.80 -38.25 -4.15
CA PRO A 793 -44.74 -37.57 -5.45
C PRO A 793 -43.31 -37.29 -5.93
N GLU A 794 -43.10 -37.63 -7.20
CA GLU A 794 -41.93 -37.35 -8.03
C GLU A 794 -41.80 -35.86 -8.39
N ILE A 795 -40.55 -35.48 -8.59
CA ILE A 795 -40.03 -34.19 -9.04
C ILE A 795 -40.32 -34.04 -10.54
N VAL A 796 -41.01 -32.98 -10.95
CA VAL A 796 -41.15 -32.58 -12.36
C VAL A 796 -40.28 -31.35 -12.63
N ILE A 797 -39.19 -31.58 -13.37
CA ILE A 797 -38.33 -30.56 -13.97
C ILE A 797 -38.98 -30.13 -15.30
N LYS A 798 -39.30 -28.84 -15.44
CA LYS A 798 -39.68 -28.23 -16.73
C LYS A 798 -38.43 -27.64 -17.38
N VAL A 799 -38.05 -28.21 -18.53
CA VAL A 799 -37.08 -27.67 -19.49
C VAL A 799 -37.87 -27.03 -20.63
N GLU A 800 -37.74 -25.71 -20.81
CA GLU A 800 -38.20 -25.04 -22.04
C GLU A 800 -37.04 -24.97 -23.04
N LYS A 801 -37.31 -25.48 -24.24
CA LYS A 801 -36.42 -25.47 -25.42
C LYS A 801 -36.60 -24.16 -26.18
N LEU A 802 -35.48 -23.59 -26.63
CA LEU A 802 -35.39 -22.65 -27.74
C LEU A 802 -35.48 -23.42 -29.07
N ASP A 803 -36.26 -22.91 -30.01
CA ASP A 803 -36.14 -23.23 -31.44
C ASP A 803 -35.45 -22.08 -32.20
N PRO A 804 -34.70 -22.37 -33.28
CA PRO A 804 -34.04 -21.37 -34.12
C PRO A 804 -34.82 -21.08 -35.40
N GLU A 805 -34.82 -19.83 -35.87
CA GLU A 805 -35.17 -19.49 -37.25
C GLU A 805 -34.05 -18.66 -37.90
N LEU A 806 -33.73 -19.03 -39.14
CA LEU A 806 -32.76 -18.45 -40.06
C LEU A 806 -33.52 -17.78 -41.23
N ASP A 807 -32.91 -16.70 -41.72
CA ASP A 807 -32.96 -16.11 -43.07
C ASP A 807 -34.27 -15.51 -43.63
N SER A 808 -34.24 -14.17 -43.73
CA SER A 808 -34.41 -13.43 -44.99
C SER A 808 -33.74 -12.05 -44.90
#